data_AF-A0A9X9Q5C7-F1
#
_entry.id   AF-A0A9X9Q5C7-F1
#
_cell.length_a   1.000
_cell.length_b   1.000
_cell.length_c   1.000
_cell.angle_alpha   90.00
_cell.angle_beta   90.00
_cell.angle_gamma   90.00
#
_symmetry.space_group_name_H-M   'P 1'
#
loop_
_entity.id
_entity.type
_entity.pdbx_description
1 polymer ?
#
loop_
_entity_poly.entity_id
_entity_poly.type
_entity_poly.pdbx_seq_one_letter_code
_entity_poly.pdbx_strand_id
1 'polypeptide(L)'
;MVTSSIHAWETTRWKEVNVEALEWECKRFARHIRNLDKEVRAWDAFTGLESTVLNTLSSLRAVAELQNPALRERHWRQLTQATGATFTMDEGATLAHLLQLQLHHLEDEVRGIVDKAVKEMAMEKTLKELQTTWAGREFRYEPHPRTNVPQLLLDEDLIEVLEDNQVQLQNLMMSKYIAFFLEDVSGWQKKLSTADAVISAWFHVQRTWSHLESIFMGSEDIRAQLPQDSKRFEGIDNDFKELAYAAQKTPNVVGATNQPGLYKKLEDLQSRLYLCEKALAEYLDTKRLAFPRFYFLSSSDLLDTLSNGTAPQQVQRHLSKLFDNMAKMQFQLDAGEQPTKISLGMYSKEGEYVAFSEPCDCSGQVEIWLNRVLAHMRATVRHSMTEGVVAYEEKPREQWLFDYPAQVALTCTQIWWTTEVGIAFARLEEGYENAMKDYYKKQVAQLKTLITMLIGQLSKGDRQKIMTICTIDVHARDVVAKMIAQKVDSAQAFLWLSQLRHRWDDEAKHCFANICDAQFLYSYEYLGNTPRLVITPLTDRCYITLTQSLHLTMSGAPAGPAGTGKTETTKDLGRALGIMVYVFNCSEQMDYKSCGNIYKGLAQTGAWGCFDEFNRISVEVLSVVAVQVKSIQDAIRDKKQRFNFLGEEISLDPSVGIFITMNPGYAGRTELPENLKALFRPCAMVVPDFELICEIMLVAEGFIEARSLARKFITLYQLCKELLSKQDHYDWGLRAIKSVLVVAGSLKRGDPDRPEDQVLMRSLRDFNIPKIVTDDIPVFMGLIGDLFPALDVPRRRDLNFETLVRKAVVDLKLQAEDNFVVKVVQLEELLAVRHSVFVVGGAGTGKSQVLKSLHKTYQIMKRRPVWADLNPKAVTNDELFGIINPATREWKDGLFSSIMRELANITHDGPKWILLDGDIDPMWIESLNTVMDDNKVLTLASNERIPLNPTMRLLFEISHLRTATPATVSRAGILYINPADLGWSPPVSSWIEKREMQTERANLTILFDKYLPACLDTLRARFKKIIPIPEQSMIQMLCHLLECLLTEEDVPADCP
;
A
#
# COMPACT_ATOMS: atom_id res chain seq x y z
N MET A 1 -87.89 18.92 10.93
CA MET A 1 -86.61 19.08 11.64
C MET A 1 -85.42 18.66 10.78
N VAL A 2 -85.40 17.45 10.21
CA VAL A 2 -84.32 17.00 9.31
C VAL A 2 -84.25 17.88 8.05
N THR A 3 -85.35 18.03 7.31
CA THR A 3 -85.42 18.86 6.09
C THR A 3 -85.11 20.33 6.32
N SER A 4 -85.59 20.92 7.43
CA SER A 4 -85.29 22.32 7.79
C SER A 4 -83.82 22.53 8.15
N SER A 5 -83.15 21.52 8.73
CA SER A 5 -81.72 21.61 9.06
C SER A 5 -80.86 21.47 7.81
N ILE A 6 -81.23 20.58 6.89
CA ILE A 6 -80.55 20.42 5.59
C ILE A 6 -80.67 21.70 4.75
N HIS A 7 -81.86 22.31 4.67
CA HIS A 7 -82.03 23.61 3.99
C HIS A 7 -81.26 24.76 4.65
N ALA A 8 -81.05 24.73 5.96
CA ALA A 8 -80.18 25.71 6.62
C ALA A 8 -78.71 25.51 6.18
N TRP A 9 -78.25 24.26 6.10
CA TRP A 9 -76.89 23.94 5.67
C TRP A 9 -76.61 24.33 4.22
N GLU A 10 -77.60 24.19 3.33
CA GLU A 10 -77.53 24.61 1.92
C GLU A 10 -77.12 26.08 1.73
N THR A 11 -77.47 26.95 2.68
CA THR A 11 -77.13 28.39 2.63
C THR A 11 -75.71 28.73 3.10
N THR A 12 -74.97 27.75 3.65
CA THR A 12 -73.62 27.95 4.20
C THR A 12 -72.60 28.20 3.08
N ARG A 13 -71.71 29.17 3.25
CA ARG A 13 -70.62 29.48 2.30
C ARG A 13 -69.53 28.42 2.35
N TRP A 14 -68.95 28.07 1.20
CA TRP A 14 -67.94 27.02 1.05
C TRP A 14 -66.77 27.09 2.05
N LYS A 15 -66.24 28.28 2.32
CA LYS A 15 -65.14 28.51 3.29
C LYS A 15 -65.54 28.29 4.76
N GLU A 16 -66.83 28.35 5.07
CA GLU A 16 -67.39 28.22 6.43
C GLU A 16 -68.04 26.84 6.67
N VAL A 17 -68.05 25.96 5.66
CA VAL A 17 -68.60 24.60 5.77
C VAL A 17 -67.69 23.74 6.64
N ASN A 18 -68.17 23.41 7.84
CA ASN A 18 -67.54 22.39 8.70
C ASN A 18 -68.17 21.02 8.42
N VAL A 19 -67.52 20.23 7.56
CA VAL A 19 -68.05 18.94 7.10
C VAL A 19 -68.16 17.90 8.24
N GLU A 20 -67.24 17.91 9.21
CA GLU A 20 -67.26 16.97 10.35
C GLU A 20 -68.48 17.18 11.25
N ALA A 21 -68.80 18.45 11.54
CA ALA A 21 -69.97 18.81 12.33
C ALA A 21 -71.28 18.43 11.62
N LEU A 22 -71.35 18.65 10.30
CA LEU A 22 -72.50 18.30 9.46
C LEU A 22 -72.67 16.78 9.33
N GLU A 23 -71.57 16.03 9.16
CA GLU A 23 -71.62 14.57 9.08
C GLU A 23 -72.07 13.96 10.42
N TRP A 24 -71.62 14.51 11.56
CA TRP A 24 -72.04 14.09 12.88
C TRP A 24 -73.55 14.30 13.10
N GLU A 25 -74.08 15.45 12.68
CA GLU A 25 -75.51 15.75 12.70
C GLU A 25 -76.33 14.83 11.77
N CYS A 26 -75.85 14.55 10.55
CA CYS A 26 -76.46 13.57 9.65
C CYS A 26 -76.48 12.15 10.27
N LYS A 27 -75.39 11.72 10.92
CA LYS A 27 -75.34 10.43 11.65
C LYS A 27 -76.34 10.42 12.81
N ARG A 28 -76.53 11.55 13.50
CA ARG A 28 -77.55 11.70 14.55
C ARG A 28 -78.96 11.55 13.98
N PHE A 29 -79.27 12.21 12.85
CA PHE A 29 -80.56 12.06 12.17
C PHE A 29 -80.79 10.63 11.67
N ALA A 30 -79.79 9.97 11.10
CA ALA A 30 -79.89 8.57 10.67
C ALA A 30 -80.18 7.61 11.84
N ARG A 31 -79.57 7.83 13.03
CA ARG A 31 -79.87 7.05 14.24
C ARG A 31 -81.31 7.29 14.73
N HIS A 32 -81.76 8.55 14.76
CA HIS A 32 -83.12 8.88 15.15
C HIS A 32 -84.17 8.27 14.20
N ILE A 33 -83.91 8.29 12.89
CA ILE A 33 -84.78 7.66 11.89
C ILE A 33 -84.82 6.14 12.08
N ARG A 34 -83.68 5.48 12.31
CA ARG A 34 -83.65 4.02 12.57
C ARG A 34 -84.37 3.58 13.83
N ASN A 35 -84.46 4.45 14.84
CA ASN A 35 -85.14 4.17 16.11
C ASN A 35 -86.67 4.34 16.04
N LEU A 36 -87.23 4.74 14.89
CA LEU A 36 -88.68 4.78 14.66
C LEU A 36 -89.26 3.36 14.54
N ASP A 37 -90.52 3.22 14.95
CA ASP A 37 -91.23 1.94 14.99
C ASP A 37 -91.27 1.23 13.63
N LYS A 38 -91.21 -0.11 13.66
CA LYS A 38 -91.12 -0.95 12.45
C LYS A 38 -92.24 -0.71 11.43
N GLU A 39 -93.43 -0.29 11.88
CA GLU A 39 -94.59 -0.01 11.03
C GLU A 39 -94.40 1.24 10.15
N VAL A 40 -93.60 2.22 10.62
CA VAL A 40 -93.33 3.48 9.92
C VAL A 40 -92.32 3.30 8.78
N ARG A 41 -91.55 2.20 8.80
CA ARG A 41 -90.52 1.92 7.79
C ARG A 41 -91.07 1.58 6.41
N ALA A 42 -92.35 1.20 6.33
CA ALA A 42 -93.04 0.92 5.07
C ALA A 42 -93.59 2.18 4.38
N TRP A 43 -93.51 3.36 5.02
CA TRP A 43 -94.03 4.60 4.47
C TRP A 43 -93.05 5.21 3.47
N ASP A 44 -93.57 5.69 2.33
CA ASP A 44 -92.77 6.44 1.34
C ASP A 44 -92.09 7.67 1.94
N ALA A 45 -92.70 8.28 2.95
CA ALA A 45 -92.10 9.40 3.68
C ALA A 45 -90.86 8.98 4.50
N PHE A 46 -90.84 7.75 5.03
CA PHE A 46 -89.70 7.22 5.77
C PHE A 46 -88.55 6.86 4.83
N THR A 47 -88.84 6.12 3.76
CA THR A 47 -87.84 5.72 2.76
C THR A 47 -87.27 6.93 2.02
N GLY A 48 -88.11 7.93 1.72
CA GLY A 48 -87.67 9.22 1.16
C GLY A 48 -86.76 10.00 2.12
N LEU A 49 -87.09 10.08 3.41
CA LEU A 49 -86.28 10.78 4.41
C LEU A 49 -84.96 10.06 4.71
N GLU A 50 -84.98 8.72 4.83
CA GLU A 50 -83.78 7.90 5.02
C GLU A 50 -82.83 8.01 3.82
N SER A 51 -83.38 7.92 2.60
CA SER A 51 -82.63 8.13 1.35
C SER A 51 -82.01 9.54 1.29
N THR A 52 -82.77 10.58 1.65
CA THR A 52 -82.26 11.97 1.68
C THR A 52 -81.09 12.13 2.65
N VAL A 53 -81.18 11.57 3.86
CA VAL A 53 -80.11 11.65 4.86
C VAL A 53 -78.87 10.84 4.44
N LEU A 54 -79.06 9.66 3.87
CA LEU A 54 -77.94 8.83 3.37
C LEU A 54 -77.24 9.47 2.16
N ASN A 55 -77.99 10.02 1.21
CA ASN A 55 -77.44 10.71 0.04
C ASN A 55 -76.74 12.03 0.41
N THR A 56 -77.24 12.73 1.43
CA THR A 56 -76.57 13.92 1.98
C THR A 56 -75.27 13.50 2.67
N LEU A 57 -75.26 12.38 3.40
CA LEU A 57 -74.07 11.87 4.09
C LEU A 57 -72.98 11.39 3.12
N SER A 58 -73.32 10.74 2.00
CA SER A 58 -72.35 10.41 0.95
C SER A 58 -71.86 11.65 0.21
N SER A 59 -72.74 12.60 -0.11
CA SER A 59 -72.35 13.87 -0.74
C SER A 59 -71.42 14.69 0.17
N LEU A 60 -71.64 14.69 1.50
CA LEU A 60 -70.77 15.34 2.47
C LEU A 60 -69.36 14.74 2.50
N ARG A 61 -69.20 13.43 2.28
CA ARG A 61 -67.87 12.79 2.17
C ARG A 61 -67.11 13.26 0.93
N ALA A 62 -67.79 13.31 -0.22
CA ALA A 62 -67.20 13.87 -1.44
C ALA A 62 -66.85 15.36 -1.28
N VAL A 63 -67.65 16.13 -0.53
CA VAL A 63 -67.37 17.53 -0.17
C VAL A 63 -66.13 17.64 0.74
N ALA A 64 -65.93 16.74 1.70
CA ALA A 64 -64.70 16.71 2.51
C ALA A 64 -63.45 16.49 1.66
N GLU A 65 -63.50 15.55 0.71
CA GLU A 65 -62.38 15.30 -0.23
C GLU A 65 -62.11 16.54 -1.11
N LEU A 66 -63.17 17.23 -1.54
CA LEU A 66 -63.08 18.46 -2.35
C LEU A 66 -62.59 19.69 -1.58
N GLN A 67 -62.52 19.66 -0.24
CA GLN A 67 -61.88 20.72 0.56
C GLN A 67 -60.35 20.62 0.56
N ASN A 68 -59.76 19.61 -0.09
CA ASN A 68 -58.32 19.43 -0.12
C ASN A 68 -57.60 20.62 -0.80
N PRO A 69 -56.59 21.23 -0.14
CA PRO A 69 -55.87 22.39 -0.67
C PRO A 69 -55.03 22.10 -1.93
N ALA A 70 -54.86 20.82 -2.28
CA ALA A 70 -54.20 20.40 -3.51
C ALA A 70 -55.00 20.72 -4.78
N LEU A 71 -56.31 20.99 -4.66
CA LEU A 71 -57.15 21.33 -5.81
C LEU A 71 -56.78 22.69 -6.40
N ARG A 72 -56.86 22.76 -7.73
CA ARG A 72 -56.53 23.93 -8.56
C ARG A 72 -57.64 24.10 -9.59
N GLU A 73 -57.71 25.25 -10.24
CA GLU A 73 -58.75 25.57 -11.23
C GLU A 73 -58.92 24.47 -12.31
N ARG A 74 -57.82 23.84 -12.74
CA ARG A 74 -57.84 22.73 -13.72
C ARG A 74 -58.56 21.46 -13.21
N HIS A 75 -58.46 21.17 -11.92
CA HIS A 75 -59.14 20.02 -11.30
C HIS A 75 -60.64 20.30 -11.18
N TRP A 76 -61.01 21.55 -10.87
CA TRP A 76 -62.40 22.00 -10.90
C TRP A 76 -63.00 21.89 -12.30
N ARG A 77 -62.27 22.27 -13.35
CA ARG A 77 -62.72 22.07 -14.75
C ARG A 77 -62.90 20.59 -15.11
N GLN A 78 -62.01 19.70 -14.64
CA GLN A 78 -62.18 18.24 -14.81
C GLN A 78 -63.43 17.73 -14.10
N LEU A 79 -63.72 18.24 -12.90
CA LEU A 79 -64.93 17.93 -12.15
C LEU A 79 -66.20 18.44 -12.86
N THR A 80 -66.17 19.65 -13.43
CA THR A 80 -67.26 20.23 -14.24
C THR A 80 -67.54 19.38 -15.49
N GLN A 81 -66.48 18.88 -16.14
CA GLN A 81 -66.60 18.02 -17.31
C GLN A 81 -67.15 16.63 -16.97
N ALA A 82 -66.76 16.06 -15.84
CA ALA A 82 -67.23 14.77 -15.34
C ALA A 82 -68.70 14.81 -14.87
N THR A 83 -69.10 15.88 -14.19
CA THR A 83 -70.47 16.07 -13.65
C THR A 83 -71.47 16.54 -14.70
N GLY A 84 -71.03 17.05 -15.86
CA GLY A 84 -71.89 17.57 -16.92
C GLY A 84 -72.63 18.87 -16.57
N ALA A 85 -72.34 19.46 -15.40
CA ALA A 85 -72.96 20.67 -14.89
C ALA A 85 -71.95 21.83 -14.89
N THR A 86 -72.34 22.99 -15.42
CA THR A 86 -71.48 24.19 -15.43
C THR A 86 -71.34 24.76 -14.02
N PHE A 87 -70.11 24.73 -13.50
CA PHE A 87 -69.78 25.15 -12.14
C PHE A 87 -68.52 26.01 -12.13
N THR A 88 -68.57 27.17 -11.49
CA THR A 88 -67.44 28.07 -11.23
C THR A 88 -67.32 28.29 -9.72
N MET A 89 -66.13 28.02 -9.16
CA MET A 89 -65.82 28.27 -7.75
C MET A 89 -65.55 29.76 -7.51
N ASP A 90 -66.59 30.51 -7.22
CA ASP A 90 -66.52 31.95 -6.92
C ASP A 90 -66.60 32.21 -5.39
N GLU A 91 -66.24 33.40 -4.91
CA GLU A 91 -66.28 33.74 -3.46
C GLU A 91 -67.69 33.62 -2.82
N GLY A 92 -68.74 33.53 -3.64
CA GLY A 92 -70.13 33.33 -3.24
C GLY A 92 -70.62 31.87 -3.29
N ALA A 93 -69.76 30.88 -3.54
CA ALA A 93 -70.17 29.48 -3.63
C ALA A 93 -70.73 28.94 -2.30
N THR A 94 -71.93 28.37 -2.33
CA THR A 94 -72.62 27.78 -1.16
C THR A 94 -72.73 26.27 -1.27
N LEU A 95 -72.99 25.58 -0.14
CA LEU A 95 -73.18 24.13 -0.09
C LEU A 95 -74.30 23.65 -1.02
N ALA A 96 -75.34 24.48 -1.23
CA ALA A 96 -76.43 24.21 -2.18
C ALA A 96 -75.93 23.94 -3.60
N HIS A 97 -74.97 24.73 -4.09
CA HIS A 97 -74.43 24.58 -5.45
C HIS A 97 -73.65 23.27 -5.63
N LEU A 98 -73.06 22.73 -4.56
CA LEU A 98 -72.33 21.46 -4.59
C LEU A 98 -73.25 20.25 -4.43
N LEU A 99 -74.31 20.37 -3.62
CA LEU A 99 -75.33 19.33 -3.49
C LEU A 99 -76.16 19.17 -4.78
N GLN A 100 -76.31 20.24 -5.57
CA GLN A 100 -76.92 20.20 -6.91
C GLN A 100 -76.14 19.35 -7.92
N LEU A 101 -74.84 19.12 -7.70
CA LEU A 101 -73.99 18.30 -8.57
C LEU A 101 -74.21 16.79 -8.37
N GLN A 102 -75.13 16.38 -7.48
CA GLN A 102 -75.44 14.98 -7.18
C GLN A 102 -74.18 14.13 -6.92
N LEU A 103 -73.28 14.66 -6.10
CA LEU A 103 -71.95 14.06 -5.81
C LEU A 103 -72.01 12.63 -5.25
N HIS A 104 -73.16 12.20 -4.72
CA HIS A 104 -73.42 10.83 -4.27
C HIS A 104 -73.37 9.77 -5.39
N HIS A 105 -73.45 10.16 -6.66
CA HIS A 105 -73.32 9.24 -7.81
C HIS A 105 -71.90 9.18 -8.40
N LEU A 106 -70.99 10.07 -7.98
CA LEU A 106 -69.68 10.29 -8.61
C LEU A 106 -68.52 10.26 -7.60
N GLU A 107 -68.69 9.57 -6.46
CA GLU A 107 -67.72 9.53 -5.35
C GLU A 107 -66.33 9.03 -5.80
N ASP A 108 -66.28 7.96 -6.62
CA ASP A 108 -65.03 7.40 -7.14
C ASP A 108 -64.29 8.35 -8.11
N GLU A 109 -65.03 9.11 -8.92
CA GLU A 109 -64.44 10.10 -9.83
C GLU A 109 -63.90 11.32 -9.08
N VAL A 110 -64.64 11.81 -8.08
CA VAL A 110 -64.19 12.87 -7.18
C VAL A 110 -62.90 12.45 -6.48
N ARG A 111 -62.87 11.25 -5.91
CA ARG A 111 -61.68 10.69 -5.25
C ARG A 111 -60.51 10.56 -6.23
N GLY A 112 -60.74 10.09 -7.45
CA GLY A 112 -59.70 10.03 -8.49
C GLY A 112 -59.11 11.39 -8.86
N ILE A 113 -59.93 12.44 -8.93
CA ILE A 113 -59.48 13.82 -9.21
C ILE A 113 -58.71 14.39 -8.02
N VAL A 114 -59.15 14.15 -6.79
CA VAL A 114 -58.46 14.60 -5.57
C VAL A 114 -57.13 13.86 -5.40
N ASP A 115 -57.08 12.55 -5.62
CA ASP A 115 -55.84 11.76 -5.60
C ASP A 115 -54.84 12.29 -6.64
N LYS A 116 -55.32 12.59 -7.86
CA LYS A 116 -54.50 13.23 -8.89
C LYS A 116 -53.98 14.59 -8.44
N ALA A 117 -54.84 15.43 -7.84
CA ALA A 117 -54.46 16.75 -7.34
C ALA A 117 -53.39 16.67 -6.23
N VAL A 118 -53.53 15.74 -5.28
CA VAL A 118 -52.56 15.51 -4.21
C VAL A 118 -51.21 15.06 -4.78
N LYS A 119 -51.21 14.15 -5.76
CA LYS A 119 -49.98 13.72 -6.44
C LYS A 119 -49.34 14.85 -7.23
N GLU A 120 -50.12 15.65 -7.96
CA GLU A 120 -49.64 16.84 -8.68
C GLU A 120 -49.05 17.90 -7.73
N MET A 121 -49.66 18.13 -6.57
CA MET A 121 -49.13 19.06 -5.56
C MET A 121 -47.78 18.61 -5.00
N ALA A 122 -47.60 17.30 -4.80
CA ALA A 122 -46.30 16.74 -4.41
C ALA A 122 -45.23 17.00 -5.49
N MET A 123 -45.56 16.82 -6.78
CA MET A 123 -44.65 17.14 -7.88
C MET A 123 -44.30 18.64 -7.92
N GLU A 124 -45.30 19.51 -7.72
CA GLU A 124 -45.10 20.97 -7.66
C GLU A 124 -44.14 21.36 -6.53
N LYS A 125 -44.25 20.71 -5.37
CA LYS A 125 -43.36 20.92 -4.23
C LYS A 125 -41.93 20.50 -4.56
N THR A 126 -41.73 19.30 -5.12
CA THR A 126 -40.40 18.82 -5.52
C THR A 126 -39.76 19.71 -6.59
N LEU A 127 -40.53 20.20 -7.57
CA LEU A 127 -40.03 21.12 -8.58
C LEU A 127 -39.60 22.49 -7.99
N LYS A 128 -40.35 23.01 -7.00
CA LYS A 128 -39.96 24.23 -6.27
C LYS A 128 -38.70 24.03 -5.42
N GLU A 129 -38.57 22.87 -4.77
CA GLU A 129 -37.37 22.50 -4.02
C GLU A 129 -36.16 22.41 -4.94
N LEU A 130 -36.28 21.71 -6.08
CA LEU A 130 -35.24 21.67 -7.13
C LEU A 130 -34.81 23.06 -7.57
N GLN A 131 -35.78 23.93 -7.90
CA GLN A 131 -35.48 25.29 -8.36
C GLN A 131 -34.77 26.11 -7.27
N THR A 132 -35.15 25.95 -6.01
CA THR A 132 -34.51 26.65 -4.88
C THR A 132 -33.09 26.14 -4.65
N THR A 133 -32.89 24.83 -4.67
CA THR A 133 -31.58 24.18 -4.50
C THR A 133 -30.61 24.63 -5.60
N TRP A 134 -31.00 24.52 -6.87
CA TRP A 134 -30.11 24.84 -8.00
C TRP A 134 -29.94 26.34 -8.26
N ALA A 135 -30.79 27.20 -7.70
CA ALA A 135 -30.58 28.65 -7.74
C ALA A 135 -29.39 29.09 -6.86
N GLY A 136 -29.15 28.41 -5.72
CA GLY A 136 -28.09 28.76 -4.76
C GLY A 136 -26.79 27.98 -4.90
N ARG A 137 -26.73 26.94 -5.74
CA ARG A 137 -25.52 26.12 -5.93
C ARG A 137 -24.56 26.77 -6.93
N GLU A 138 -23.33 26.98 -6.48
CA GLU A 138 -22.26 27.64 -7.25
C GLU A 138 -21.02 26.75 -7.36
N PHE A 139 -20.29 26.90 -8.46
CA PHE A 139 -19.00 26.25 -8.64
C PHE A 139 -17.90 26.89 -7.77
N ARG A 140 -17.05 26.03 -7.19
CA ARG A 140 -15.84 26.44 -6.47
C ARG A 140 -14.62 26.32 -7.38
N TYR A 141 -13.66 27.23 -7.20
CA TYR A 141 -12.46 27.29 -8.03
C TYR A 141 -11.19 27.35 -7.19
N GLU A 142 -10.14 26.68 -7.66
CA GLU A 142 -8.78 26.77 -7.13
C GLU A 142 -7.83 27.28 -8.23
N PRO A 143 -6.89 28.18 -7.93
CA PRO A 143 -5.92 28.63 -8.93
C PRO A 143 -4.91 27.52 -9.26
N HIS A 144 -4.68 27.29 -10.55
CA HIS A 144 -3.63 26.37 -11.00
C HIS A 144 -2.25 26.82 -10.48
N PRO A 145 -1.43 25.94 -9.87
CA PRO A 145 -0.20 26.32 -9.16
C PRO A 145 0.82 27.11 -10.00
N ARG A 146 0.86 26.91 -11.32
CA ARG A 146 1.82 27.55 -12.22
C ARG A 146 1.27 28.74 -12.99
N THR A 147 0.02 28.66 -13.42
CA THR A 147 -0.56 29.63 -14.37
C THR A 147 -1.67 30.49 -13.78
N ASN A 148 -2.08 30.22 -12.52
CA ASN A 148 -3.20 30.87 -11.84
C ASN A 148 -4.53 30.81 -12.63
N VAL A 149 -4.68 29.86 -13.55
CA VAL A 149 -5.94 29.62 -14.27
C VAL A 149 -6.95 29.03 -13.27
N PRO A 150 -8.20 29.52 -13.21
CA PRO A 150 -9.20 29.00 -12.29
C PRO A 150 -9.62 27.59 -12.71
N GLN A 151 -9.26 26.60 -11.88
CA GLN A 151 -9.66 25.21 -12.05
C GLN A 151 -10.89 24.90 -11.22
N LEU A 152 -11.84 24.16 -11.79
CA LEU A 152 -13.02 23.69 -11.08
C LEU A 152 -12.62 22.68 -10.02
N LEU A 153 -13.09 22.87 -8.78
CA LEU A 153 -12.87 21.96 -7.67
C LEU A 153 -13.94 20.85 -7.69
N LEU A 154 -13.52 19.62 -7.40
CA LEU A 154 -14.45 18.48 -7.29
C LEU A 154 -15.14 18.56 -5.92
N ASP A 155 -16.41 18.94 -5.90
CA ASP A 155 -17.23 18.99 -4.70
C ASP A 155 -18.13 17.75 -4.68
N GLU A 156 -17.79 16.75 -3.88
CA GLU A 156 -18.53 15.48 -3.82
C GLU A 156 -19.99 15.68 -3.43
N ASP A 157 -20.28 16.65 -2.53
CA ASP A 157 -21.65 17.03 -2.14
C ASP A 157 -22.45 17.55 -3.34
N LEU A 158 -21.81 18.26 -4.28
CA LEU A 158 -22.48 18.75 -5.48
C LEU A 158 -22.87 17.61 -6.42
N ILE A 159 -21.99 16.60 -6.57
CA ILE A 159 -22.22 15.45 -7.45
C ILE A 159 -23.30 14.55 -6.86
N GLU A 160 -23.26 14.27 -5.55
CA GLU A 160 -24.29 13.48 -4.86
C GLU A 160 -25.66 14.15 -4.99
N VAL A 161 -25.75 15.46 -4.75
CA VAL A 161 -26.98 16.23 -4.93
C VAL A 161 -27.45 16.26 -6.39
N LEU A 162 -26.55 16.21 -7.37
CA LEU A 162 -26.89 16.12 -8.79
C LEU A 162 -27.53 14.76 -9.13
N GLU A 163 -26.89 13.67 -8.72
CA GLU A 163 -27.36 12.30 -8.95
C GLU A 163 -28.71 12.05 -8.26
N ASP A 164 -28.84 12.43 -6.99
CA ASP A 164 -30.10 12.30 -6.24
C ASP A 164 -31.25 13.04 -6.93
N ASN A 165 -31.01 14.28 -7.36
CA ASN A 165 -32.03 15.08 -8.05
C ASN A 165 -32.37 14.52 -9.44
N GLN A 166 -31.41 13.91 -10.15
CA GLN A 166 -31.69 13.20 -11.40
C GLN A 166 -32.58 11.97 -11.16
N VAL A 167 -32.29 11.16 -10.13
CA VAL A 167 -33.12 10.00 -9.75
C VAL A 167 -34.53 10.45 -9.35
N GLN A 168 -34.65 11.55 -8.59
CA GLN A 168 -35.95 12.14 -8.25
C GLN A 168 -36.75 12.54 -9.50
N LEU A 169 -36.12 13.23 -10.47
CA LEU A 169 -36.77 13.59 -11.73
C LEU A 169 -37.16 12.36 -12.58
N GLN A 170 -36.32 11.32 -12.60
CA GLN A 170 -36.62 10.06 -13.29
C GLN A 170 -37.82 9.35 -12.68
N ASN A 171 -37.94 9.35 -11.34
CA ASN A 171 -39.12 8.83 -10.64
C ASN A 171 -40.38 9.64 -10.96
N LEU A 172 -40.27 10.97 -11.07
CA LEU A 172 -41.38 11.83 -11.50
C LEU A 172 -41.83 11.50 -12.93
N MET A 173 -40.91 11.22 -13.85
CA MET A 173 -41.22 10.81 -15.22
C MET A 173 -42.00 9.51 -15.34
N MET A 174 -41.74 8.54 -14.44
CA MET A 174 -42.47 7.27 -14.43
C MET A 174 -43.88 7.39 -13.83
N SER A 175 -44.24 8.54 -13.26
CA SER A 175 -45.55 8.75 -12.66
C SER A 175 -46.65 8.92 -13.70
N LYS A 176 -47.78 8.25 -13.48
CA LYS A 176 -48.97 8.34 -14.34
C LYS A 176 -49.63 9.73 -14.36
N TYR A 177 -49.29 10.60 -13.40
CA TYR A 177 -49.89 11.93 -13.21
C TYR A 177 -49.03 13.09 -13.77
N ILE A 178 -47.96 12.79 -14.53
CA ILE A 178 -47.01 13.80 -15.03
C ILE A 178 -47.58 14.73 -16.11
N ALA A 179 -48.70 14.39 -16.76
CA ALA A 179 -49.15 15.04 -17.99
C ALA A 179 -49.12 16.58 -17.98
N PHE A 180 -49.45 17.22 -16.85
CA PHE A 180 -49.39 18.68 -16.71
C PHE A 180 -47.96 19.23 -16.57
N PHE A 181 -47.08 18.53 -15.86
CA PHE A 181 -45.70 18.94 -15.57
C PHE A 181 -44.67 18.34 -16.53
N LEU A 182 -45.09 17.67 -17.60
CA LEU A 182 -44.21 16.94 -18.50
C LEU A 182 -43.12 17.85 -19.11
N GLU A 183 -43.50 19.05 -19.54
CA GLU A 183 -42.57 20.01 -20.14
C GLU A 183 -41.55 20.53 -19.12
N ASP A 184 -42.00 20.84 -17.89
CA ASP A 184 -41.14 21.32 -16.81
C ASP A 184 -40.16 20.24 -16.31
N VAL A 185 -40.66 19.02 -16.07
CA VAL A 185 -39.86 17.87 -15.63
C VAL A 185 -38.86 17.47 -16.72
N SER A 186 -39.29 17.40 -17.99
CA SER A 186 -38.39 17.12 -19.12
C SER A 186 -37.33 18.21 -19.29
N GLY A 187 -37.72 19.48 -19.10
CA GLY A 187 -36.81 20.62 -19.12
C GLY A 187 -35.74 20.53 -18.03
N TRP A 188 -36.13 20.23 -16.79
CA TRP A 188 -35.20 20.03 -15.68
C TRP A 188 -34.31 18.81 -15.85
N GLN A 189 -34.87 17.69 -16.31
CA GLN A 189 -34.10 16.48 -16.58
C GLN A 189 -33.03 16.77 -17.63
N LYS A 190 -33.38 17.41 -18.75
CA LYS A 190 -32.41 17.78 -19.78
C LYS A 190 -31.33 18.71 -19.24
N LYS A 191 -31.68 19.69 -18.40
CA LYS A 191 -30.71 20.61 -17.78
C LYS A 191 -29.73 19.89 -16.87
N LEU A 192 -30.20 19.01 -15.99
CA LEU A 192 -29.35 18.27 -15.06
C LEU A 192 -28.53 17.18 -15.75
N SER A 193 -29.07 16.50 -16.76
CA SER A 193 -28.29 15.54 -17.57
C SER A 193 -27.22 16.24 -18.41
N THR A 194 -27.51 17.44 -18.93
CA THR A 194 -26.49 18.25 -19.61
C THR A 194 -25.42 18.73 -18.62
N ALA A 195 -25.83 19.13 -17.40
CA ALA A 195 -24.90 19.51 -16.35
C ALA A 195 -23.93 18.38 -15.99
N ASP A 196 -24.45 17.17 -15.76
CA ASP A 196 -23.65 15.99 -15.46
C ASP A 196 -22.64 15.65 -16.58
N ALA A 197 -23.11 15.60 -17.83
CA ALA A 197 -22.24 15.32 -18.98
C ALA A 197 -21.15 16.40 -19.16
N VAL A 198 -21.49 17.68 -18.97
CA VAL A 198 -20.53 18.78 -19.06
C VAL A 198 -19.53 18.76 -17.90
N ILE A 199 -19.98 18.51 -16.67
CA ILE A 199 -19.11 18.41 -15.48
C ILE A 199 -18.10 17.27 -15.66
N SER A 200 -18.58 16.09 -16.07
CA SER A 200 -17.74 14.92 -16.34
C SER A 200 -16.71 15.18 -17.45
N ALA A 201 -17.15 15.73 -18.59
CA ALA A 201 -16.27 16.08 -19.70
C ALA A 201 -15.26 17.17 -19.30
N TRP A 202 -15.70 18.18 -18.54
CA TRP A 202 -14.84 19.26 -18.07
C TRP A 202 -13.75 18.73 -17.16
N PHE A 203 -14.06 17.88 -16.18
CA PHE A 203 -13.06 17.31 -15.29
C PHE A 203 -12.03 16.48 -16.05
N HIS A 204 -12.45 15.72 -17.06
CA HIS A 204 -11.53 14.95 -17.88
C HIS A 204 -10.62 15.85 -18.74
N VAL A 205 -11.19 16.87 -19.40
CA VAL A 205 -10.40 17.88 -20.16
C VAL A 205 -9.45 18.64 -19.24
N GLN A 206 -9.92 19.12 -18.09
CA GLN A 206 -9.11 19.87 -17.12
C GLN A 206 -7.94 19.03 -16.59
N ARG A 207 -8.18 17.76 -16.25
CA ARG A 207 -7.14 16.84 -15.76
C ARG A 207 -6.09 16.59 -16.84
N THR A 208 -6.53 16.28 -18.06
CA THR A 208 -5.64 15.99 -19.21
C THR A 208 -4.85 17.23 -19.61
N TRP A 209 -5.51 18.40 -19.68
CA TRP A 209 -4.87 19.68 -19.94
C TRP A 209 -3.84 20.01 -18.86
N SER A 210 -4.19 19.89 -17.57
CA SER A 210 -3.26 20.16 -16.46
C SER A 210 -1.99 19.30 -16.55
N HIS A 211 -2.16 18.02 -16.90
CA HIS A 211 -1.04 17.11 -17.13
C HIS A 211 -0.16 17.55 -18.31
N LEU A 212 -0.76 17.75 -19.48
CA LEU A 212 -0.04 18.10 -20.70
C LEU A 212 0.54 19.52 -20.70
N GLU A 213 -0.08 20.45 -19.98
CA GLU A 213 0.39 21.84 -19.83
C GLU A 213 1.76 21.87 -19.17
N SER A 214 1.94 21.11 -18.09
CA SER A 214 3.23 20.98 -17.41
C SER A 214 4.34 20.44 -18.33
N ILE A 215 3.98 19.66 -19.35
CA ILE A 215 4.91 18.99 -20.26
C ILE A 215 5.22 19.89 -21.47
N PHE A 216 4.21 20.24 -22.25
CA PHE A 216 4.39 20.99 -23.50
C PHE A 216 4.69 22.48 -23.28
N MET A 217 4.16 23.09 -22.20
CA MET A 217 4.43 24.50 -21.86
C MET A 217 5.51 24.64 -20.79
N GLY A 218 5.84 23.58 -20.04
CA GLY A 218 6.87 23.61 -19.00
C GLY A 218 8.25 23.18 -19.48
N SER A 219 8.36 22.35 -20.52
CA SER A 219 9.62 21.84 -21.04
C SER A 219 9.95 22.42 -22.42
N GLU A 220 10.95 23.29 -22.49
CA GLU A 220 11.45 23.83 -23.76
C GLU A 220 12.02 22.74 -24.68
N ASP A 221 12.61 21.68 -24.11
CA ASP A 221 13.22 20.60 -24.89
C ASP A 221 12.15 19.75 -25.60
N ILE A 222 11.06 19.40 -24.90
CA ILE A 222 9.93 18.68 -25.53
C ILE A 222 9.29 19.55 -26.61
N ARG A 223 9.20 20.87 -26.38
CA ARG A 223 8.68 21.81 -27.37
C ARG A 223 9.54 21.90 -28.63
N ALA A 224 10.86 21.79 -28.47
CA ALA A 224 11.80 21.72 -29.60
C ALA A 224 11.71 20.39 -30.36
N GLN A 225 11.46 19.27 -29.67
CA GLN A 225 11.36 17.93 -30.28
C GLN A 225 10.02 17.66 -30.96
N LEU A 226 8.91 18.15 -30.39
CA LEU A 226 7.54 17.98 -30.88
C LEU A 226 6.89 19.34 -31.25
N PRO A 227 7.42 20.07 -32.24
CA PRO A 227 6.99 21.44 -32.52
C PRO A 227 5.57 21.53 -33.09
N GLN A 228 5.11 20.50 -33.83
CA GLN A 228 3.76 20.48 -34.38
C GLN A 228 2.71 20.26 -33.30
N ASP A 229 2.93 19.27 -32.43
CA ASP A 229 2.02 18.96 -31.32
C ASP A 229 2.05 20.04 -30.25
N SER A 230 3.20 20.68 -30.01
CA SER A 230 3.29 21.84 -29.12
C SER A 230 2.47 23.02 -29.62
N LYS A 231 2.54 23.34 -30.93
CA LYS A 231 1.68 24.38 -31.53
C LYS A 231 0.20 24.03 -31.45
N ARG A 232 -0.14 22.74 -31.63
CA ARG A 232 -1.51 22.26 -31.44
C ARG A 232 -1.96 22.46 -30.00
N PHE A 233 -1.11 22.11 -29.04
CA PHE A 233 -1.38 22.27 -27.62
C PHE A 233 -1.50 23.74 -27.19
N GLU A 234 -0.68 24.66 -27.73
CA GLU A 234 -0.84 26.11 -27.51
C GLU A 234 -2.22 26.62 -27.93
N GLY A 235 -2.76 26.10 -29.05
CA GLY A 235 -4.14 26.39 -29.45
C GLY A 235 -5.17 25.88 -28.44
N ILE A 236 -5.01 24.62 -27.99
CA ILE A 236 -5.87 24.00 -26.97
C ILE A 236 -5.79 24.77 -25.64
N ASP A 237 -4.59 25.21 -25.25
CA ASP A 237 -4.32 25.94 -24.02
C ASP A 237 -5.04 27.28 -23.99
N ASN A 238 -5.00 28.03 -25.10
CA ASN A 238 -5.75 29.28 -25.23
C ASN A 238 -7.26 29.03 -25.18
N ASP A 239 -7.76 28.05 -25.94
CA ASP A 239 -9.18 27.70 -25.97
C ASP A 239 -9.70 27.29 -24.58
N PHE A 240 -8.92 26.49 -23.83
CA PHE A 240 -9.29 26.04 -22.49
C PHE A 240 -9.23 27.20 -21.47
N LYS A 241 -8.20 28.05 -21.53
CA LYS A 241 -8.11 29.25 -20.68
C LYS A 241 -9.30 30.19 -20.89
N GLU A 242 -9.67 30.45 -22.14
CA GLU A 242 -10.85 31.25 -22.47
C GLU A 242 -12.13 30.65 -21.86
N LEU A 243 -12.31 29.33 -21.98
CA LEU A 243 -13.44 28.63 -21.36
C LEU A 243 -13.39 28.72 -19.83
N ALA A 244 -12.24 28.50 -19.19
CA ALA A 244 -12.10 28.52 -17.74
C ALA A 244 -12.42 29.91 -17.15
N TYR A 245 -11.91 30.98 -17.76
CA TYR A 245 -12.24 32.35 -17.35
C TYR A 245 -13.70 32.72 -17.66
N ALA A 246 -14.29 32.19 -18.74
CA ALA A 246 -15.71 32.37 -19.04
C ALA A 246 -16.61 31.66 -18.02
N ALA A 247 -16.25 30.44 -17.61
CA ALA A 247 -16.98 29.68 -16.59
C ALA A 247 -16.98 30.41 -15.26
N GLN A 248 -15.84 30.97 -14.83
CA GLN A 248 -15.73 31.74 -13.59
C GLN A 248 -16.67 32.96 -13.52
N LYS A 249 -17.02 33.57 -14.66
CA LYS A 249 -17.96 34.70 -14.72
C LYS A 249 -19.41 34.29 -14.44
N THR A 250 -19.75 33.02 -14.60
CA THR A 250 -21.08 32.46 -14.37
C THR A 250 -20.99 31.44 -13.24
N PRO A 251 -21.13 31.85 -11.97
CA PRO A 251 -20.87 30.96 -10.83
C PRO A 251 -21.93 29.86 -10.68
N ASN A 252 -23.18 30.11 -11.11
CA ASN A 252 -24.26 29.14 -10.98
C ASN A 252 -24.04 27.89 -11.85
N VAL A 253 -24.17 26.70 -11.24
CA VAL A 253 -23.86 25.42 -11.88
C VAL A 253 -24.72 25.16 -13.13
N VAL A 254 -26.03 25.35 -13.04
CA VAL A 254 -26.95 25.10 -14.16
C VAL A 254 -26.73 26.13 -15.27
N GLY A 255 -26.54 27.40 -14.90
CA GLY A 255 -26.27 28.49 -15.84
C GLY A 255 -24.95 28.35 -16.60
N ALA A 256 -23.90 27.88 -15.93
CA ALA A 256 -22.59 27.65 -16.53
C ALA A 256 -22.58 26.44 -17.47
N THR A 257 -23.22 25.34 -17.07
CA THR A 257 -23.19 24.08 -17.83
C THR A 257 -24.12 24.07 -19.06
N ASN A 258 -25.26 24.77 -19.00
CA ASN A 258 -26.26 24.78 -20.07
C ASN A 258 -26.01 25.84 -21.17
N GLN A 259 -24.78 26.35 -21.30
CA GLN A 259 -24.44 27.26 -22.37
C GLN A 259 -24.48 26.57 -23.75
N PRO A 260 -24.99 27.24 -24.79
CA PRO A 260 -25.16 26.63 -26.10
C PRO A 260 -23.81 26.24 -26.73
N GLY A 261 -23.65 24.96 -27.03
CA GLY A 261 -22.46 24.42 -27.70
C GLY A 261 -21.26 24.14 -26.79
N LEU A 262 -21.36 24.36 -25.48
CA LEU A 262 -20.26 24.12 -24.54
C LEU A 262 -19.79 22.65 -24.54
N TYR A 263 -20.73 21.70 -24.45
CA TYR A 263 -20.43 20.27 -24.47
C TYR A 263 -19.65 19.85 -25.73
N LYS A 264 -20.06 20.33 -26.92
CA LYS A 264 -19.36 20.06 -28.18
C LYS A 264 -17.94 20.64 -28.21
N LYS A 265 -17.73 21.81 -27.61
CA LYS A 265 -16.38 22.40 -27.47
C LYS A 265 -15.50 21.55 -26.56
N LEU A 266 -16.05 21.02 -25.47
CA LEU A 266 -15.31 20.12 -24.57
C LEU A 266 -14.96 18.79 -25.25
N GLU A 267 -15.89 18.20 -26.02
CA GLU A 267 -15.60 16.99 -26.82
C GLU A 267 -14.52 17.25 -27.88
N ASP A 268 -14.56 18.40 -28.56
CA ASP A 268 -13.51 18.79 -29.50
C ASP A 268 -12.15 18.94 -28.81
N LEU A 269 -12.09 19.63 -27.67
CA LEU A 269 -10.87 19.76 -26.86
C LEU A 269 -10.35 18.41 -26.41
N GLN A 270 -11.22 17.53 -25.93
CA GLN A 270 -10.85 16.16 -25.53
C GLN A 270 -10.23 15.39 -26.70
N SER A 271 -10.83 15.46 -27.90
CA SER A 271 -10.29 14.78 -29.08
C SER A 271 -8.93 15.32 -29.52
N ARG A 272 -8.71 16.64 -29.43
CA ARG A 272 -7.43 17.28 -29.74
C ARG A 272 -6.37 16.98 -28.68
N LEU A 273 -6.75 16.92 -27.40
CA LEU A 273 -5.87 16.52 -26.29
C LEU A 273 -5.39 15.07 -26.48
N TYR A 274 -6.30 14.16 -26.85
CA TYR A 274 -5.96 12.76 -27.12
C TYR A 274 -4.90 12.59 -28.22
N LEU A 275 -4.94 13.42 -29.27
CA LEU A 275 -3.89 13.41 -30.31
C LEU A 275 -2.52 13.80 -29.75
N CYS A 276 -2.48 14.77 -28.82
CA CYS A 276 -1.25 15.20 -28.17
C CYS A 276 -0.70 14.12 -27.22
N GLU A 277 -1.58 13.44 -26.46
CA GLU A 277 -1.18 12.30 -25.63
C GLU A 277 -0.61 11.16 -26.45
N LYS A 278 -1.23 10.83 -27.58
CA LYS A 278 -0.74 9.78 -28.47
C LYS A 278 0.64 10.11 -29.02
N ALA A 279 0.84 11.35 -29.49
CA ALA A 279 2.15 11.80 -29.97
C ALA A 279 3.21 11.76 -28.86
N LEU A 280 2.84 12.14 -27.63
CA LEU A 280 3.71 12.04 -26.47
C LEU A 280 4.09 10.59 -26.16
N ALA A 281 3.14 9.66 -26.21
CA ALA A 281 3.42 8.23 -25.97
C ALA A 281 4.40 7.65 -27.01
N GLU A 282 4.21 7.95 -28.30
CA GLU A 282 5.12 7.54 -29.38
C GLU A 282 6.53 8.14 -29.21
N TYR A 283 6.61 9.40 -28.77
CA TYR A 283 7.87 10.05 -28.43
C TYR A 283 8.58 9.35 -27.27
N LEU A 284 7.86 9.05 -26.19
CA LEU A 284 8.42 8.34 -25.03
C LEU A 284 8.95 6.95 -25.41
N ASP A 285 8.23 6.21 -26.27
CA ASP A 285 8.70 4.92 -26.76
C ASP A 285 9.96 5.03 -27.62
N THR A 286 10.07 6.08 -28.43
CA THR A 286 11.32 6.38 -29.18
C THR A 286 12.49 6.62 -28.22
N LYS A 287 12.27 7.35 -27.12
CA LYS A 287 13.30 7.56 -26.10
C LYS A 287 13.64 6.28 -25.33
N ARG A 288 12.65 5.41 -25.06
CA ARG A 288 12.88 4.09 -24.47
C ARG A 288 13.75 3.20 -25.35
N LEU A 289 13.57 3.24 -26.67
CA LEU A 289 14.45 2.51 -27.60
C LEU A 289 15.88 3.07 -27.62
N ALA A 290 16.05 4.39 -27.49
CA ALA A 290 17.36 5.03 -27.47
C ALA A 290 18.16 4.75 -26.18
N PHE A 291 17.47 4.68 -25.03
CA PHE A 291 18.05 4.21 -23.77
C PHE A 291 17.13 3.17 -23.10
N PRO A 292 17.37 1.87 -23.36
CA PRO A 292 16.48 0.78 -22.94
C PRO A 292 16.22 0.65 -21.43
N ARG A 293 17.01 1.29 -20.56
CA ARG A 293 16.69 1.30 -19.12
C ARG A 293 15.46 2.14 -18.78
N PHE A 294 14.99 3.01 -19.67
CA PHE A 294 13.75 3.76 -19.50
C PHE A 294 12.48 2.88 -19.53
N TYR A 295 12.55 1.63 -20.01
CA TYR A 295 11.44 0.68 -19.87
C TYR A 295 11.13 0.32 -18.41
N PHE A 296 12.06 0.58 -17.48
CA PHE A 296 11.91 0.29 -16.05
C PHE A 296 11.48 1.51 -15.21
N LEU A 297 11.27 2.66 -15.85
CA LEU A 297 10.71 3.85 -15.21
C LEU A 297 9.22 3.98 -15.49
N SER A 298 8.49 4.61 -14.57
CA SER A 298 7.13 5.07 -14.83
C SER A 298 7.15 6.18 -15.89
N SER A 299 6.03 6.38 -16.58
CA SER A 299 5.93 7.46 -17.59
C SER A 299 6.14 8.86 -16.98
N SER A 300 5.71 9.08 -15.73
CA SER A 300 5.93 10.35 -15.02
C SER A 300 7.40 10.61 -14.69
N ASP A 301 8.10 9.59 -14.16
CA ASP A 301 9.54 9.69 -13.89
C ASP A 301 10.36 9.88 -15.16
N LEU A 302 9.96 9.22 -16.26
CA LEU A 302 10.59 9.38 -17.55
C LEU A 302 10.41 10.80 -18.09
N LEU A 303 9.21 11.36 -18.03
CA LEU A 303 8.94 12.73 -18.44
C LEU A 303 9.75 13.74 -17.63
N ASP A 304 9.82 13.55 -16.32
CA ASP A 304 10.60 14.41 -15.42
C ASP A 304 12.13 14.29 -15.64
N THR A 305 12.59 13.12 -16.08
CA THR A 305 13.98 12.90 -16.51
C THR A 305 14.28 13.60 -17.84
N LEU A 306 13.35 13.52 -18.79
CA LEU A 306 13.49 14.16 -20.10
C LEU A 306 13.40 15.68 -20.01
N SER A 307 12.45 16.22 -19.24
CA SER A 307 12.26 17.67 -19.08
C SER A 307 13.46 18.36 -18.44
N ASN A 308 14.09 17.71 -17.46
CA ASN A 308 15.29 18.21 -16.80
C ASN A 308 16.59 17.65 -17.40
N GLY A 309 16.53 17.01 -18.57
CA GLY A 309 17.64 16.28 -19.18
C GLY A 309 18.89 17.14 -19.45
N THR A 310 18.71 18.45 -19.62
CA THR A 310 19.79 19.43 -19.84
C THR A 310 20.54 19.82 -18.55
N ALA A 311 19.96 19.50 -17.39
CA ALA A 311 20.48 19.75 -16.05
C ALA A 311 20.77 18.42 -15.31
N PRO A 312 21.94 17.79 -15.53
CA PRO A 312 22.27 16.47 -14.98
C PRO A 312 22.12 16.34 -13.46
N GLN A 313 22.28 17.45 -12.73
CA GLN A 313 22.10 17.51 -11.27
C GLN A 313 20.68 17.19 -10.83
N GLN A 314 19.67 17.66 -11.57
CA GLN A 314 18.27 17.38 -11.26
C GLN A 314 17.86 15.96 -11.63
N VAL A 315 18.54 15.36 -12.62
CA VAL A 315 18.33 13.96 -13.03
C VAL A 315 18.90 12.98 -11.99
N GLN A 316 19.81 13.40 -11.11
CA GLN A 316 20.44 12.52 -10.11
C GLN A 316 19.42 11.76 -9.23
N ARG A 317 18.26 12.37 -8.93
CA ARG A 317 17.19 11.72 -8.16
C ARG A 317 16.68 10.41 -8.79
N HIS A 318 16.79 10.28 -10.11
CA HIS A 318 16.33 9.11 -10.88
C HIS A 318 17.42 8.07 -11.13
N LEU A 319 18.70 8.38 -10.88
CA LEU A 319 19.81 7.44 -11.10
C LEU A 319 19.64 6.15 -10.31
N SER A 320 19.14 6.26 -9.07
CA SER A 320 18.90 5.12 -8.18
C SER A 320 17.84 4.13 -8.70
N LYS A 321 17.00 4.57 -9.66
CA LYS A 321 15.99 3.77 -10.36
C LYS A 321 16.53 3.15 -11.66
N LEU A 322 17.49 3.82 -12.31
CA LEU A 322 18.11 3.40 -13.58
C LEU A 322 19.33 2.48 -13.40
N PHE A 323 20.02 2.58 -12.28
CA PHE A 323 21.22 1.79 -11.95
C PHE A 323 21.00 1.05 -10.63
N ASP A 324 21.69 -0.08 -10.44
CA ASP A 324 21.53 -0.89 -9.22
C ASP A 324 21.91 -0.08 -7.98
N ASN A 325 23.08 0.56 -8.00
CA ASN A 325 23.60 1.27 -6.85
C ASN A 325 24.30 2.60 -7.15
N MET A 326 23.90 3.31 -8.21
CA MET A 326 24.36 4.70 -8.43
C MET A 326 23.30 5.66 -7.91
N ALA A 327 23.60 6.40 -6.84
CA ALA A 327 22.68 7.35 -6.22
C ALA A 327 22.95 8.81 -6.61
N LYS A 328 24.22 9.20 -6.68
CA LYS A 328 24.65 10.57 -7.05
C LYS A 328 25.91 10.52 -7.90
N MET A 329 26.24 11.64 -8.53
CA MET A 329 27.48 11.88 -9.24
C MET A 329 28.20 13.10 -8.66
N GLN A 330 29.53 13.08 -8.67
CA GLN A 330 30.35 14.22 -8.29
C GLN A 330 30.66 15.05 -9.54
N PHE A 331 30.17 16.27 -9.63
CA PHE A 331 30.50 17.17 -10.73
C PHE A 331 31.74 18.03 -10.40
N GLN A 332 32.50 18.37 -11.43
CA GLN A 332 33.58 19.35 -11.33
C GLN A 332 32.99 20.74 -11.05
N LEU A 333 33.62 21.53 -10.18
CA LEU A 333 33.21 22.90 -9.89
C LEU A 333 33.94 23.88 -10.82
N ASP A 334 33.21 24.87 -11.34
CA ASP A 334 33.76 26.02 -12.06
C ASP A 334 34.44 27.02 -11.11
N ALA A 335 35.12 28.01 -11.68
CA ALA A 335 35.78 29.10 -10.93
C ALA A 335 34.83 29.90 -10.01
N GLY A 336 33.51 29.84 -10.24
CA GLY A 336 32.46 30.43 -9.39
C GLY A 336 31.81 29.45 -8.42
N GLU A 337 32.45 28.32 -8.11
CA GLU A 337 31.93 27.23 -7.26
C GLU A 337 30.61 26.60 -7.74
N GLN A 338 30.23 26.82 -9.00
CA GLN A 338 29.05 26.20 -9.60
C GLN A 338 29.41 24.85 -10.23
N PRO A 339 28.61 23.79 -10.00
CA PRO A 339 28.85 22.49 -10.60
C PRO A 339 28.65 22.52 -12.12
N THR A 340 29.70 22.13 -12.85
CA THR A 340 29.71 21.90 -14.30
C THR A 340 28.87 20.69 -14.70
N LYS A 341 28.83 20.40 -16.00
CA LYS A 341 28.25 19.17 -16.55
C LYS A 341 29.25 18.01 -16.66
N ILE A 342 30.49 18.19 -16.21
CA ILE A 342 31.53 17.16 -16.25
C ILE A 342 31.50 16.40 -14.92
N SER A 343 31.26 15.09 -14.98
CA SER A 343 31.23 14.20 -13.83
C SER A 343 32.60 13.57 -13.60
N LEU A 344 33.10 13.66 -12.37
CA LEU A 344 34.37 13.11 -11.90
C LEU A 344 34.24 11.73 -11.25
N GLY A 345 33.03 11.33 -10.89
CA GLY A 345 32.80 10.05 -10.21
C GLY A 345 31.36 9.85 -9.76
N MET A 346 31.12 8.72 -9.11
CA MET A 346 29.80 8.26 -8.68
C MET A 346 29.77 7.95 -7.18
N TYR A 347 28.59 8.11 -6.58
CA TYR A 347 28.30 7.73 -5.20
C TYR A 347 27.27 6.61 -5.15
N SER A 348 27.48 5.64 -4.25
CA SER A 348 26.52 4.59 -3.96
C SER A 348 25.36 5.06 -3.07
N LYS A 349 24.31 4.23 -2.94
CA LYS A 349 23.22 4.46 -1.98
C LYS A 349 23.70 4.45 -0.53
N GLU A 350 24.75 3.70 -0.25
CA GLU A 350 25.44 3.61 1.05
C GLU A 350 26.46 4.74 1.28
N GLY A 351 26.72 5.56 0.26
CA GLY A 351 27.65 6.69 0.32
C GLY A 351 29.10 6.34 -0.05
N GLU A 352 29.36 5.18 -0.65
CA GLU A 352 30.69 4.87 -1.20
C GLU A 352 30.98 5.75 -2.42
N TYR A 353 32.13 6.42 -2.46
CA TYR A 353 32.56 7.21 -3.60
C TYR A 353 33.53 6.43 -4.49
N VAL A 354 33.30 6.46 -5.81
CA VAL A 354 34.18 5.88 -6.82
C VAL A 354 34.49 6.93 -7.87
N ALA A 355 35.77 7.33 -7.95
CA ALA A 355 36.25 8.23 -8.99
C ALA A 355 36.22 7.54 -10.36
N PHE A 356 35.80 8.25 -11.41
CA PHE A 356 35.89 7.72 -12.76
C PHE A 356 37.33 7.70 -13.26
N SER A 357 37.67 6.70 -14.08
CA SER A 357 39.00 6.62 -14.70
C SER A 357 39.27 7.82 -15.62
N GLU A 358 38.23 8.32 -16.27
CA GLU A 358 38.24 9.53 -17.09
C GLU A 358 36.99 10.37 -16.79
N PRO A 359 37.07 11.72 -16.80
CA PRO A 359 35.91 12.58 -16.60
C PRO A 359 34.83 12.35 -17.68
N CYS A 360 33.58 12.19 -17.26
CA CYS A 360 32.45 11.94 -18.15
C CYS A 360 31.69 13.24 -18.44
N ASP A 361 31.55 13.61 -19.72
CA ASP A 361 30.73 14.74 -20.15
C ASP A 361 29.23 14.39 -20.22
N CYS A 362 28.44 15.03 -19.34
CA CYS A 362 26.98 14.88 -19.27
C CYS A 362 26.21 15.98 -20.05
N SER A 363 26.79 16.51 -21.12
CA SER A 363 26.14 17.46 -22.02
C SER A 363 25.26 16.80 -23.09
N GLY A 364 24.24 17.53 -23.57
CA GLY A 364 23.34 17.10 -24.65
C GLY A 364 22.08 16.38 -24.16
N GLN A 365 21.51 15.53 -25.03
CA GLN A 365 20.29 14.76 -24.75
C GLN A 365 20.52 13.70 -23.68
N VAL A 366 19.51 13.49 -22.83
CA VAL A 366 19.62 12.69 -21.61
C VAL A 366 19.96 11.23 -21.87
N GLU A 367 19.34 10.63 -22.88
CA GLU A 367 19.56 9.26 -23.32
C GLU A 367 21.00 9.05 -23.82
N ILE A 368 21.60 10.05 -24.44
CA ILE A 368 22.96 9.95 -25.01
C ILE A 368 23.97 9.98 -23.88
N TRP A 369 23.88 10.98 -22.98
CA TRP A 369 24.85 11.08 -21.92
C TRP A 369 24.66 10.01 -20.85
N LEU A 370 23.45 9.50 -20.60
CA LEU A 370 23.25 8.33 -19.73
C LEU A 370 23.93 7.08 -20.27
N ASN A 371 23.91 6.87 -21.60
CA ASN A 371 24.67 5.80 -22.24
C ASN A 371 26.20 6.00 -22.07
N ARG A 372 26.71 7.24 -22.14
CA ARG A 372 28.13 7.53 -21.85
C ARG A 372 28.48 7.24 -20.40
N VAL A 373 27.63 7.66 -19.44
CA VAL A 373 27.82 7.39 -18.01
C VAL A 373 27.86 5.89 -17.75
N LEU A 374 26.96 5.12 -18.37
CA LEU A 374 26.96 3.65 -18.29
C LEU A 374 28.29 3.05 -18.79
N ALA A 375 28.80 3.51 -19.93
CA ALA A 375 30.07 3.05 -20.47
C ALA A 375 31.26 3.42 -19.55
N HIS A 376 31.32 4.66 -19.05
CA HIS A 376 32.37 5.11 -18.14
C HIS A 376 32.35 4.38 -16.80
N MET A 377 31.16 4.10 -16.27
CA MET A 377 30.97 3.29 -15.06
C MET A 377 31.59 1.89 -15.25
N ARG A 378 31.23 1.17 -16.32
CA ARG A 378 31.77 -0.16 -16.62
C ARG A 378 33.29 -0.13 -16.83
N ALA A 379 33.79 0.87 -17.57
CA ALA A 379 35.22 1.06 -17.81
C ALA A 379 36.00 1.33 -16.51
N THR A 380 35.45 2.17 -15.62
CA THR A 380 36.07 2.51 -14.33
C THR A 380 36.18 1.29 -13.42
N VAL A 381 35.12 0.48 -13.31
CA VAL A 381 35.13 -0.76 -12.50
C VAL A 381 36.17 -1.74 -13.08
N ARG A 382 36.21 -1.90 -14.40
CA ARG A 382 37.22 -2.75 -15.07
C ARG A 382 38.64 -2.26 -14.82
N HIS A 383 38.89 -0.96 -14.93
CA HIS A 383 40.19 -0.36 -14.70
C HIS A 383 40.63 -0.56 -13.24
N SER A 384 39.75 -0.26 -12.28
CA SER A 384 40.01 -0.48 -10.85
C SER A 384 40.28 -1.95 -10.51
N MET A 385 39.57 -2.90 -11.15
CA MET A 385 39.86 -4.33 -11.00
C MET A 385 41.22 -4.72 -11.57
N THR A 386 41.63 -4.13 -12.70
CA THR A 386 42.95 -4.39 -13.29
C THR A 386 44.06 -3.99 -12.32
N GLU A 387 43.96 -2.79 -11.74
CA GLU A 387 44.93 -2.31 -10.75
C GLU A 387 44.87 -3.10 -9.44
N GLY A 388 43.66 -3.40 -8.96
CA GLY A 388 43.43 -4.12 -7.71
C GLY A 388 43.98 -5.55 -7.73
N VAL A 389 43.86 -6.27 -8.86
CA VAL A 389 44.43 -7.62 -9.00
C VAL A 389 45.96 -7.57 -8.91
N VAL A 390 46.62 -6.61 -9.57
CA VAL A 390 48.09 -6.49 -9.55
C VAL A 390 48.61 -6.07 -8.17
N ALA A 391 47.98 -5.06 -7.55
CA ALA A 391 48.44 -4.52 -6.27
C ALA A 391 48.23 -5.46 -5.06
N TYR A 392 47.45 -6.53 -5.20
CA TYR A 392 47.13 -7.45 -4.11
C TYR A 392 48.37 -8.16 -3.54
N GLU A 393 49.37 -8.46 -4.37
CA GLU A 393 50.63 -9.07 -3.90
C GLU A 393 51.58 -8.06 -3.25
N GLU A 394 51.43 -6.77 -3.54
CA GLU A 394 52.36 -5.72 -3.11
C GLU A 394 52.13 -5.28 -1.65
N LYS A 395 50.90 -5.40 -1.15
CA LYS A 395 50.48 -4.89 0.16
C LYS A 395 49.83 -5.96 1.02
N PRO A 396 49.94 -5.88 2.36
CA PRO A 396 49.16 -6.72 3.26
C PRO A 396 47.66 -6.56 3.01
N ARG A 397 46.92 -7.68 3.00
CA ARG A 397 45.49 -7.74 2.67
C ARG A 397 44.64 -6.77 3.50
N GLU A 398 44.95 -6.63 4.79
CA GLU A 398 44.27 -5.74 5.74
C GLU A 398 44.42 -4.24 5.41
N GLN A 399 45.45 -3.86 4.66
CA GLN A 399 45.68 -2.48 4.21
C GLN A 399 45.16 -2.30 2.78
N TRP A 400 45.50 -3.24 1.88
CA TRP A 400 45.07 -3.26 0.49
C TRP A 400 43.54 -3.15 0.34
N LEU A 401 42.79 -3.77 1.26
CA LEU A 401 41.34 -3.75 1.18
C LEU A 401 40.79 -2.32 1.18
N PHE A 402 41.43 -1.35 1.85
CA PHE A 402 40.93 0.03 1.93
C PHE A 402 41.25 0.88 0.69
N ASP A 403 42.20 0.45 -0.15
CA ASP A 403 42.64 1.22 -1.33
C ASP A 403 41.62 1.18 -2.46
N TYR A 404 40.76 0.15 -2.51
CA TYR A 404 39.83 -0.10 -3.63
C TYR A 404 38.36 -0.09 -3.18
N PRO A 405 37.38 0.21 -4.06
CA PRO A 405 35.96 0.09 -3.75
C PRO A 405 35.56 -1.33 -3.32
N ALA A 406 34.48 -1.46 -2.52
CA ALA A 406 34.04 -2.72 -1.93
C ALA A 406 33.82 -3.84 -2.96
N GLN A 407 33.14 -3.54 -4.07
CA GLN A 407 32.92 -4.50 -5.15
C GLN A 407 34.23 -5.00 -5.77
N VAL A 408 35.17 -4.09 -6.02
CA VAL A 408 36.48 -4.40 -6.62
C VAL A 408 37.29 -5.27 -5.67
N ALA A 409 37.40 -4.86 -4.40
CA ALA A 409 38.12 -5.62 -3.37
C ALA A 409 37.57 -7.04 -3.19
N LEU A 410 36.24 -7.19 -3.21
CA LEU A 410 35.57 -8.48 -3.11
C LEU A 410 35.91 -9.39 -4.31
N THR A 411 35.69 -8.92 -5.54
CA THR A 411 35.93 -9.73 -6.74
C THR A 411 37.42 -10.04 -6.92
N CYS A 412 38.33 -9.10 -6.62
CA CYS A 412 39.76 -9.36 -6.66
C CYS A 412 40.16 -10.42 -5.62
N THR A 413 39.57 -10.42 -4.43
CA THR A 413 39.77 -11.50 -3.43
C THR A 413 39.34 -12.85 -3.98
N GLN A 414 38.20 -12.93 -4.68
CA GLN A 414 37.71 -14.18 -5.29
C GLN A 414 38.60 -14.68 -6.44
N ILE A 415 39.15 -13.75 -7.22
CA ILE A 415 40.15 -14.04 -8.26
C ILE A 415 41.40 -14.65 -7.61
N TRP A 416 41.94 -13.99 -6.59
CA TRP A 416 43.12 -14.48 -5.89
C TRP A 416 42.89 -15.80 -5.18
N TRP A 417 41.72 -16.03 -4.60
CA TRP A 417 41.35 -17.34 -4.08
C TRP A 417 41.42 -18.43 -5.16
N THR A 418 40.88 -18.17 -6.35
CA THR A 418 40.92 -19.11 -7.48
C THR A 418 42.37 -19.38 -7.91
N THR A 419 43.19 -18.34 -8.01
CA THR A 419 44.61 -18.43 -8.37
C THR A 419 45.42 -19.21 -7.32
N GLU A 420 45.28 -18.88 -6.04
CA GLU A 420 46.02 -19.52 -4.94
C GLU A 420 45.65 -21.01 -4.78
N VAL A 421 44.38 -21.36 -4.96
CA VAL A 421 43.94 -22.78 -5.00
C VAL A 421 44.54 -23.48 -6.22
N GLY A 422 44.58 -22.82 -7.39
CA GLY A 422 45.25 -23.34 -8.58
C GLY A 422 46.75 -23.60 -8.36
N ILE A 423 47.45 -22.67 -7.71
CA ILE A 423 48.85 -22.83 -7.31
C ILE A 423 49.02 -23.99 -6.33
N ALA A 424 48.10 -24.15 -5.38
CA ALA A 424 48.13 -25.27 -4.44
C ALA A 424 47.94 -26.63 -5.14
N PHE A 425 47.08 -26.71 -6.16
CA PHE A 425 46.95 -27.91 -7.01
C PHE A 425 48.24 -28.17 -7.82
N ALA A 426 48.83 -27.14 -8.44
CA ALA A 426 50.08 -27.30 -9.18
C ALA A 426 51.21 -27.82 -8.26
N ARG A 427 51.31 -27.31 -7.03
CA ARG A 427 52.27 -27.80 -6.03
C ARG A 427 51.97 -29.24 -5.58
N LEU A 428 50.71 -29.65 -5.51
CA LEU A 428 50.35 -31.04 -5.24
C LEU A 428 50.84 -31.97 -6.36
N GLU A 429 50.70 -31.56 -7.63
CA GLU A 429 51.21 -32.29 -8.79
C GLU A 429 52.75 -32.38 -8.79
N GLU A 430 53.44 -31.34 -8.31
CA GLU A 430 54.89 -31.32 -8.08
C GLU A 430 55.35 -32.19 -6.88
N GLY A 431 54.41 -32.75 -6.10
CA GLY A 431 54.69 -33.66 -4.98
C GLY A 431 54.64 -33.03 -3.57
N TYR A 432 54.23 -31.76 -3.43
CA TYR A 432 54.07 -31.10 -2.12
C TYR A 432 52.72 -31.45 -1.46
N GLU A 433 52.61 -32.62 -0.85
CA GLU A 433 51.35 -33.16 -0.27
C GLU A 433 50.63 -32.24 0.74
N ASN A 434 51.35 -31.32 1.39
CA ASN A 434 50.78 -30.40 2.39
C ASN A 434 50.32 -29.05 1.84
N ALA A 435 50.49 -28.78 0.53
CA ALA A 435 50.21 -27.47 -0.06
C ALA A 435 48.81 -26.93 0.27
N MET A 436 47.77 -27.76 0.13
CA MET A 436 46.39 -27.37 0.46
C MET A 436 46.17 -27.11 1.96
N LYS A 437 46.82 -27.88 2.84
CA LYS A 437 46.71 -27.70 4.29
C LYS A 437 47.40 -26.41 4.76
N ASP A 438 48.53 -26.07 4.15
CA ASP A 438 49.23 -24.84 4.48
C ASP A 438 48.49 -23.61 3.96
N TYR A 439 47.87 -23.71 2.78
CA TYR A 439 46.95 -22.69 2.30
C TYR A 439 45.75 -22.50 3.22
N TYR A 440 45.13 -23.58 3.69
CA TYR A 440 44.03 -23.52 4.66
C TYR A 440 44.44 -22.78 5.96
N LYS A 441 45.63 -23.05 6.51
CA LYS A 441 46.14 -22.32 7.68
C LYS A 441 46.29 -20.82 7.39
N LYS A 442 46.78 -20.45 6.21
CA LYS A 442 46.87 -19.05 5.75
C LYS A 442 45.48 -18.39 5.74
N GLN A 443 44.48 -19.05 5.17
CA GLN A 443 43.10 -18.54 5.13
C GLN A 443 42.52 -18.32 6.52
N VAL A 444 42.70 -19.28 7.44
CA VAL A 444 42.23 -19.16 8.83
C VAL A 444 42.87 -17.95 9.54
N ALA A 445 44.16 -17.72 9.36
CA ALA A 445 44.87 -16.59 9.95
C ALA A 445 44.37 -15.24 9.39
N GLN A 446 44.18 -15.15 8.07
CA GLN A 446 43.65 -13.95 7.42
C GLN A 446 42.22 -13.65 7.89
N LEU A 447 41.35 -14.67 7.94
CA LEU A 447 39.97 -14.52 8.39
C LEU A 447 39.91 -14.05 9.85
N LYS A 448 40.73 -14.61 10.74
CA LYS A 448 40.80 -14.17 12.15
C LYS A 448 41.18 -12.70 12.28
N THR A 449 42.07 -12.22 11.42
CA THR A 449 42.49 -10.82 11.38
C THR A 449 41.33 -9.91 10.97
N LEU A 450 40.58 -10.27 9.91
CA LEU A 450 39.40 -9.53 9.47
C LEU A 450 38.28 -9.52 10.54
N ILE A 451 38.04 -10.64 11.24
CA ILE A 451 37.06 -10.71 12.33
C ILE A 451 37.45 -9.74 13.47
N THR A 452 38.74 -9.69 13.80
CA THR A 452 39.23 -8.78 14.86
C THR A 452 39.02 -7.31 14.47
N MET A 453 39.19 -6.96 13.18
CA MET A 453 38.92 -5.61 12.69
C MET A 453 37.45 -5.20 12.83
N LEU A 454 36.50 -6.14 12.70
CA LEU A 454 35.05 -5.85 12.80
C LEU A 454 34.62 -5.38 14.21
N ILE A 455 35.34 -5.81 15.24
CA ILE A 455 35.12 -5.38 16.64
C ILE A 455 35.67 -3.97 16.86
N GLY A 456 36.65 -3.54 16.05
CA GLY A 456 37.27 -2.22 16.12
C GLY A 456 36.39 -1.05 15.66
N GLN A 457 36.95 0.15 15.76
CA GLN A 457 36.32 1.37 15.27
C GLN A 457 36.46 1.47 13.75
N LEU A 458 35.37 1.18 13.04
CA LEU A 458 35.26 1.29 11.59
C LEU A 458 34.09 2.19 11.18
N SER A 459 34.23 2.84 10.03
CA SER A 459 33.10 3.51 9.38
C SER A 459 31.99 2.48 9.05
N LYS A 460 30.76 2.94 8.82
CA LYS A 460 29.66 2.03 8.47
C LYS A 460 29.93 1.30 7.14
N GLY A 461 30.48 2.01 6.16
CA GLY A 461 30.82 1.45 4.85
C GLY A 461 31.95 0.41 4.94
N ASP A 462 33.05 0.75 5.61
CA ASP A 462 34.18 -0.18 5.75
C ASP A 462 33.80 -1.44 6.51
N ARG A 463 32.97 -1.29 7.55
CA ARG A 463 32.44 -2.45 8.28
C ARG A 463 31.63 -3.34 7.35
N GLN A 464 30.68 -2.79 6.60
CA GLN A 464 29.87 -3.55 5.64
C GLN A 464 30.73 -4.29 4.60
N LYS A 465 31.79 -3.64 4.13
CA LYS A 465 32.74 -4.22 3.18
C LYS A 465 33.49 -5.42 3.78
N ILE A 466 34.04 -5.27 4.98
CA ILE A 466 34.74 -6.38 5.67
C ILE A 466 33.77 -7.52 5.99
N MET A 467 32.55 -7.22 6.48
CA MET A 467 31.51 -8.22 6.74
C MET A 467 31.21 -9.07 5.49
N THR A 468 31.12 -8.38 4.35
CA THR A 468 30.83 -8.98 3.06
C THR A 468 31.96 -9.89 2.58
N ILE A 469 33.21 -9.45 2.71
CA ILE A 469 34.39 -10.25 2.39
C ILE A 469 34.46 -11.47 3.33
N CYS A 470 34.27 -11.29 4.64
CA CYS A 470 34.25 -12.38 5.61
C CYS A 470 33.22 -13.46 5.27
N THR A 471 32.03 -13.07 4.81
CA THR A 471 30.98 -14.03 4.42
C THR A 471 31.43 -14.95 3.28
N ILE A 472 32.08 -14.40 2.26
CA ILE A 472 32.58 -15.18 1.12
C ILE A 472 33.85 -15.97 1.49
N ASP A 473 34.74 -15.40 2.30
CA ASP A 473 35.96 -16.05 2.78
C ASP A 473 35.68 -17.30 3.62
N VAL A 474 34.62 -17.29 4.44
CA VAL A 474 34.22 -18.47 5.22
C VAL A 474 33.81 -19.61 4.28
N HIS A 475 33.03 -19.31 3.23
CA HIS A 475 32.69 -20.31 2.21
C HIS A 475 33.96 -20.84 1.51
N ALA A 476 34.84 -19.94 1.06
CA ALA A 476 36.10 -20.30 0.41
C ALA A 476 36.97 -21.22 1.28
N ARG A 477 37.11 -20.90 2.58
CA ARG A 477 37.79 -21.72 3.59
C ARG A 477 37.16 -23.10 3.73
N ASP A 478 35.83 -23.17 3.80
CA ASP A 478 35.10 -24.42 4.00
C ASP A 478 35.16 -25.34 2.79
N VAL A 479 35.19 -24.77 1.57
CA VAL A 479 35.46 -25.53 0.34
C VAL A 479 36.86 -26.15 0.37
N VAL A 480 37.88 -25.39 0.77
CA VAL A 480 39.25 -25.91 0.92
C VAL A 480 39.32 -27.01 2.00
N ALA A 481 38.65 -26.82 3.14
CA ALA A 481 38.55 -27.83 4.18
C ALA A 481 37.90 -29.14 3.67
N LYS A 482 36.84 -29.02 2.87
CA LYS A 482 36.18 -30.17 2.23
C LYS A 482 37.10 -30.88 1.24
N MET A 483 37.84 -30.14 0.42
CA MET A 483 38.84 -30.71 -0.51
C MET A 483 39.93 -31.49 0.23
N ILE A 484 40.42 -30.96 1.36
CA ILE A 484 41.40 -31.66 2.22
C ILE A 484 40.80 -32.93 2.82
N ALA A 485 39.58 -32.86 3.34
CA ALA A 485 38.91 -34.00 3.97
C ALA A 485 38.63 -35.14 2.97
N GLN A 486 38.27 -34.80 1.73
CA GLN A 486 38.03 -35.75 0.65
C GLN A 486 39.30 -36.14 -0.13
N LYS A 487 40.48 -35.61 0.25
CA LYS A 487 41.77 -35.86 -0.40
C LYS A 487 41.74 -35.60 -1.92
N VAL A 488 41.18 -34.46 -2.32
CA VAL A 488 41.16 -34.06 -3.72
C VAL A 488 42.56 -33.66 -4.17
N ASP A 489 43.05 -34.30 -5.23
CA ASP A 489 44.41 -34.15 -5.78
C ASP A 489 44.45 -33.47 -7.15
N SER A 490 43.34 -33.40 -7.87
CA SER A 490 43.26 -32.81 -9.21
C SER A 490 42.39 -31.56 -9.28
N ALA A 491 42.85 -30.55 -10.03
CA ALA A 491 42.07 -29.37 -10.38
C ALA A 491 40.86 -29.68 -11.29
N GLN A 492 40.77 -30.89 -11.85
CA GLN A 492 39.61 -31.36 -12.64
C GLN A 492 38.52 -32.02 -11.78
N ALA A 493 38.72 -32.10 -10.46
CA ALA A 493 37.73 -32.69 -9.58
C ALA A 493 36.42 -31.88 -9.57
N PHE A 494 35.29 -32.58 -9.67
CA PHE A 494 33.97 -31.96 -9.68
C PHE A 494 33.72 -31.07 -8.46
N LEU A 495 34.24 -31.44 -7.27
CA LEU A 495 34.10 -30.62 -6.07
C LEU A 495 34.65 -29.20 -6.26
N TRP A 496 35.75 -29.05 -7.02
CA TRP A 496 36.32 -27.75 -7.35
C TRP A 496 35.62 -27.10 -8.56
N LEU A 497 35.37 -27.88 -9.62
CA LEU A 497 34.73 -27.37 -10.84
C LEU A 497 33.29 -26.85 -10.58
N SER A 498 32.59 -27.44 -9.61
CA SER A 498 31.22 -27.05 -9.24
C SER A 498 31.12 -25.69 -8.54
N GLN A 499 32.24 -25.11 -8.11
CA GLN A 499 32.27 -23.80 -7.47
C GLN A 499 32.27 -22.68 -8.51
N LEU A 500 31.66 -21.54 -8.16
CA LEU A 500 31.78 -20.32 -8.96
C LEU A 500 33.19 -19.74 -8.75
N ARG A 501 33.97 -19.68 -9.83
CA ARG A 501 35.37 -19.27 -9.81
C ARG A 501 35.57 -18.05 -10.69
N HIS A 502 36.14 -16.99 -10.13
CA HIS A 502 36.51 -15.80 -10.88
C HIS A 502 37.95 -15.93 -11.34
N ARG A 503 38.19 -15.70 -12.63
CA ARG A 503 39.50 -15.78 -13.25
C ARG A 503 39.78 -14.48 -13.97
N TRP A 504 40.90 -13.85 -13.63
CA TRP A 504 41.45 -12.76 -14.43
C TRP A 504 42.23 -13.34 -15.61
N ASP A 505 41.95 -12.83 -16.80
CA ASP A 505 42.66 -13.19 -18.04
C ASP A 505 43.57 -12.02 -18.43
N ASP A 506 44.88 -12.22 -18.36
CA ASP A 506 45.87 -11.16 -18.57
C ASP A 506 45.95 -10.68 -20.02
N GLU A 507 45.68 -11.56 -20.99
CA GLU A 507 45.68 -11.22 -22.42
C GLU A 507 44.44 -10.40 -22.78
N ALA A 508 43.25 -10.89 -22.40
CA ALA A 508 42.00 -10.21 -22.66
C ALA A 508 41.76 -9.00 -21.73
N LYS A 509 42.51 -8.90 -20.62
CA LYS A 509 42.29 -7.95 -19.51
C LYS A 509 40.84 -7.96 -19.05
N HIS A 510 40.30 -9.16 -18.91
CA HIS A 510 38.89 -9.39 -18.57
C HIS A 510 38.76 -10.44 -17.46
N CYS A 511 37.73 -10.26 -16.64
CA CYS A 511 37.35 -11.21 -15.62
C CYS A 511 36.30 -12.15 -16.18
N PHE A 512 36.55 -13.45 -16.07
CA PHE A 512 35.62 -14.50 -16.43
C PHE A 512 35.13 -15.20 -15.16
N ALA A 513 33.84 -15.48 -15.11
CA ALA A 513 33.24 -16.33 -14.09
C ALA A 513 33.02 -17.73 -14.69
N ASN A 514 33.67 -18.72 -14.12
CA ASN A 514 33.63 -20.11 -14.55
C ASN A 514 32.92 -20.97 -13.51
N ILE A 515 32.00 -21.81 -13.95
CA ILE A 515 31.31 -22.80 -13.11
C ILE A 515 30.96 -24.02 -13.95
N CYS A 516 31.44 -25.18 -13.53
CA CYS A 516 31.52 -26.38 -14.36
C CYS A 516 32.16 -26.04 -15.73
N ASP A 517 31.45 -26.33 -16.82
CA ASP A 517 31.78 -26.03 -18.22
C ASP A 517 31.26 -24.65 -18.68
N ALA A 518 30.42 -23.98 -17.90
CA ALA A 518 29.90 -22.67 -18.26
C ALA A 518 30.94 -21.56 -17.99
N GLN A 519 31.04 -20.61 -18.92
CA GLN A 519 31.88 -19.42 -18.82
C GLN A 519 31.07 -18.17 -19.14
N PHE A 520 31.14 -17.18 -18.26
CA PHE A 520 30.49 -15.89 -18.42
C PHE A 520 31.53 -14.77 -18.31
N LEU A 521 31.38 -13.74 -19.15
CA LEU A 521 32.13 -12.50 -18.99
C LEU A 521 31.52 -11.68 -17.84
N TYR A 522 32.35 -11.19 -16.93
CA TYR A 522 31.89 -10.27 -15.88
C TYR A 522 31.42 -8.95 -16.53
N SER A 523 30.23 -8.47 -16.20
CA SER A 523 29.60 -7.34 -16.92
C SER A 523 29.99 -5.95 -16.40
N TYR A 524 30.71 -5.87 -15.28
CA TYR A 524 31.25 -4.63 -14.72
C TYR A 524 30.22 -3.54 -14.37
N GLU A 525 28.95 -3.88 -14.15
CA GLU A 525 28.00 -2.93 -13.55
C GLU A 525 28.46 -2.54 -12.15
N TYR A 526 28.26 -1.27 -11.77
CA TYR A 526 28.54 -0.84 -10.40
C TYR A 526 27.38 -1.23 -9.48
N LEU A 527 27.68 -2.13 -8.55
CA LEU A 527 26.73 -2.73 -7.61
C LEU A 527 26.88 -2.14 -6.20
N GLY A 528 27.90 -1.32 -5.98
CA GLY A 528 28.23 -0.66 -4.71
C GLY A 528 28.51 -1.61 -3.55
N ASN A 529 28.55 -1.06 -2.33
CA ASN A 529 28.90 -1.79 -1.12
C ASN A 529 27.67 -2.49 -0.51
N THR A 530 27.23 -3.56 -1.18
CA THR A 530 26.04 -4.33 -0.76
C THR A 530 26.41 -5.62 -0.01
N PRO A 531 25.58 -6.05 0.96
CA PRO A 531 25.75 -7.35 1.59
C PRO A 531 25.61 -8.49 0.59
N ARG A 532 26.40 -9.55 0.80
CA ARG A 532 26.32 -10.80 0.03
C ARG A 532 25.49 -11.85 0.76
N LEU A 533 24.84 -12.72 0.00
CA LEU A 533 24.12 -13.87 0.54
C LEU A 533 25.12 -14.88 1.11
N VAL A 534 24.76 -15.50 2.22
CA VAL A 534 25.51 -16.64 2.76
C VAL A 534 25.37 -17.84 1.82
N ILE A 535 26.51 -18.33 1.32
CA ILE A 535 26.54 -19.47 0.41
C ILE A 535 26.44 -20.78 1.22
N THR A 536 25.50 -21.63 0.81
CA THR A 536 25.24 -22.96 1.36
C THR A 536 25.24 -24.00 0.24
N PRO A 537 25.29 -25.31 0.55
CA PRO A 537 25.15 -26.35 -0.48
C PRO A 537 23.86 -26.24 -1.31
N LEU A 538 22.79 -25.67 -0.74
CA LEU A 538 21.55 -25.44 -1.47
C LEU A 538 21.70 -24.31 -2.51
N THR A 539 22.34 -23.20 -2.14
CA THR A 539 22.57 -22.08 -3.06
C THR A 539 23.62 -22.43 -4.12
N ASP A 540 24.65 -23.22 -3.78
CA ASP A 540 25.62 -23.74 -4.77
C ASP A 540 24.90 -24.55 -5.86
N ARG A 541 24.02 -25.47 -5.47
CA ARG A 541 23.21 -26.25 -6.42
C ARG A 541 22.32 -25.35 -7.28
N CYS A 542 21.79 -24.27 -6.70
CA CYS A 542 21.02 -23.28 -7.45
C CYS A 542 21.93 -22.55 -8.44
N TYR A 543 23.12 -22.10 -8.04
CA TYR A 543 24.10 -21.44 -8.92
C TYR A 543 24.46 -22.33 -10.10
N ILE A 544 24.79 -23.59 -9.87
CA ILE A 544 25.07 -24.57 -10.92
C ILE A 544 23.85 -24.68 -11.85
N THR A 545 22.65 -24.86 -11.32
CA THR A 545 21.45 -25.04 -12.15
C THR A 545 21.15 -23.82 -13.02
N LEU A 546 21.22 -22.61 -12.45
CA LEU A 546 20.90 -21.36 -13.14
C LEU A 546 21.95 -20.98 -14.18
N THR A 547 23.24 -21.15 -13.85
CA THR A 547 24.32 -20.88 -14.81
C THR A 547 24.31 -21.89 -15.96
N GLN A 548 24.05 -23.16 -15.68
CA GLN A 548 23.89 -24.18 -16.71
C GLN A 548 22.66 -23.94 -17.59
N SER A 549 21.53 -23.49 -17.01
CA SER A 549 20.38 -23.13 -17.83
C SER A 549 20.69 -21.98 -18.78
N LEU A 550 21.37 -20.93 -18.29
CA LEU A 550 21.79 -19.81 -19.14
C LEU A 550 22.76 -20.25 -20.23
N HIS A 551 23.73 -21.12 -19.91
CA HIS A 551 24.67 -21.68 -20.89
C HIS A 551 23.93 -22.43 -22.02
N LEU A 552 22.83 -23.10 -21.69
CA LEU A 552 21.96 -23.79 -22.64
C LEU A 552 20.88 -22.88 -23.27
N THR A 553 20.98 -21.55 -23.13
CA THR A 553 20.00 -20.57 -23.63
C THR A 553 18.58 -20.73 -23.07
N MET A 554 18.47 -21.33 -21.88
CA MET A 554 17.23 -21.49 -21.12
C MET A 554 17.18 -20.56 -19.91
N SER A 555 15.97 -20.29 -19.46
CA SER A 555 15.69 -19.53 -18.25
C SER A 555 15.64 -20.42 -17.00
N GLY A 556 15.70 -19.84 -15.80
CA GLY A 556 15.67 -20.58 -14.53
C GLY A 556 14.39 -20.36 -13.71
N ALA A 557 13.90 -21.41 -13.05
CA ALA A 557 12.72 -21.37 -12.18
C ALA A 557 13.00 -21.92 -10.77
N PRO A 558 13.61 -21.14 -9.86
CA PRO A 558 13.68 -21.49 -8.45
C PRO A 558 12.28 -21.62 -7.81
N ALA A 559 11.98 -22.77 -7.23
CA ALA A 559 10.70 -23.09 -6.61
C ALA A 559 10.88 -23.69 -5.22
N GLY A 560 10.05 -23.28 -4.27
CA GLY A 560 10.11 -23.78 -2.90
C GLY A 560 9.35 -22.89 -1.91
N PRO A 561 9.31 -23.25 -0.62
CA PRO A 561 8.60 -22.47 0.40
C PRO A 561 9.09 -21.01 0.49
N ALA A 562 8.25 -20.13 1.04
CA ALA A 562 8.65 -18.75 1.32
C ALA A 562 9.82 -18.71 2.32
N GLY A 563 10.72 -17.73 2.17
CA GLY A 563 11.87 -17.56 3.07
C GLY A 563 13.06 -18.49 2.82
N THR A 564 13.06 -19.30 1.74
CA THR A 564 14.20 -20.16 1.37
C THR A 564 15.27 -19.47 0.52
N GLY A 565 15.17 -18.15 0.31
CA GLY A 565 16.19 -17.37 -0.39
C GLY A 565 16.15 -17.41 -1.91
N LYS A 566 15.04 -17.81 -2.55
CA LYS A 566 14.90 -17.91 -4.02
C LYS A 566 15.33 -16.64 -4.77
N THR A 567 14.67 -15.53 -4.50
CA THR A 567 14.91 -14.23 -5.15
C THR A 567 16.31 -13.70 -4.82
N GLU A 568 16.73 -13.82 -3.57
CA GLU A 568 18.06 -13.38 -3.13
C GLU A 568 19.20 -14.20 -3.74
N THR A 569 18.99 -15.49 -4.02
CA THR A 569 19.98 -16.32 -4.72
C THR A 569 20.17 -15.87 -6.16
N THR A 570 19.08 -15.55 -6.88
CA THR A 570 19.17 -14.99 -8.24
C THR A 570 19.86 -13.62 -8.25
N LYS A 571 19.53 -12.74 -7.28
CA LYS A 571 20.19 -11.43 -7.13
C LYS A 571 21.68 -11.58 -6.83
N ASP A 572 22.05 -12.45 -5.89
CA ASP A 572 23.44 -12.67 -5.49
C ASP A 572 24.27 -13.27 -6.63
N LEU A 573 23.69 -14.19 -7.42
CA LEU A 573 24.32 -14.71 -8.63
C LEU A 573 24.55 -13.61 -9.68
N GLY A 574 23.54 -12.80 -9.98
CA GLY A 574 23.68 -11.68 -10.92
C GLY A 574 24.77 -10.71 -10.48
N ARG A 575 24.82 -10.37 -9.18
CA ARG A 575 25.91 -9.56 -8.63
C ARG A 575 27.27 -10.23 -8.74
N ALA A 576 27.35 -11.56 -8.59
CA ALA A 576 28.60 -12.31 -8.77
C ALA A 576 29.12 -12.26 -10.22
N LEU A 577 28.24 -12.04 -11.19
CA LEU A 577 28.57 -11.85 -12.61
C LEU A 577 28.70 -10.37 -12.99
N GLY A 578 28.52 -9.44 -12.05
CA GLY A 578 28.56 -8.00 -12.34
C GLY A 578 27.37 -7.52 -13.15
N ILE A 579 26.22 -8.20 -13.07
CA ILE A 579 24.99 -7.92 -13.82
C ILE A 579 23.93 -7.35 -12.88
N MET A 580 23.21 -6.33 -13.35
CA MET A 580 22.05 -5.77 -12.67
C MET A 580 20.84 -6.70 -12.78
N VAL A 581 20.18 -6.97 -11.64
CA VAL A 581 18.98 -7.82 -11.57
C VAL A 581 17.76 -6.98 -11.17
N TYR A 582 16.81 -6.81 -12.09
CA TYR A 582 15.51 -6.20 -11.80
C TYR A 582 14.57 -7.23 -11.17
N VAL A 583 14.07 -6.96 -9.98
CA VAL A 583 13.03 -7.78 -9.35
C VAL A 583 11.67 -7.14 -9.58
N PHE A 584 10.72 -7.93 -10.09
CA PHE A 584 9.33 -7.52 -10.31
C PHE A 584 8.43 -8.40 -9.46
N ASN A 585 7.61 -7.80 -8.58
CA ASN A 585 6.62 -8.54 -7.82
C ASN A 585 5.37 -8.71 -8.69
N CYS A 586 5.02 -9.95 -9.02
CA CYS A 586 3.90 -10.20 -9.90
C CYS A 586 2.56 -10.07 -9.18
N SER A 587 1.62 -9.37 -9.81
CA SER A 587 0.24 -9.22 -9.38
C SER A 587 -0.73 -9.78 -10.43
N GLU A 588 -1.98 -10.02 -10.02
CA GLU A 588 -3.05 -10.44 -10.94
C GLU A 588 -3.36 -9.37 -11.99
N GLN A 589 -3.08 -8.10 -11.69
CA GLN A 589 -3.30 -6.96 -12.60
C GLN A 589 -2.23 -6.84 -13.71
N MET A 590 -1.13 -7.61 -13.66
CA MET A 590 -0.09 -7.54 -14.69
C MET A 590 -0.60 -8.08 -16.04
N ASP A 591 -0.51 -7.26 -17.08
CA ASP A 591 -0.94 -7.63 -18.43
C ASP A 591 0.23 -8.02 -19.36
N TYR A 592 -0.11 -8.66 -20.48
CA TYR A 592 0.89 -9.13 -21.45
C TYR A 592 1.68 -7.99 -22.11
N LYS A 593 1.11 -6.77 -22.17
CA LYS A 593 1.79 -5.60 -22.76
C LYS A 593 2.84 -5.04 -21.80
N SER A 594 2.51 -4.94 -20.52
CA SER A 594 3.47 -4.52 -19.48
C SER A 594 4.62 -5.51 -19.38
N CYS A 595 4.32 -6.82 -19.35
CA CYS A 595 5.36 -7.86 -19.44
C CYS A 595 6.20 -7.72 -20.72
N GLY A 596 5.56 -7.49 -21.88
CA GLY A 596 6.24 -7.26 -23.14
C GLY A 596 7.22 -6.09 -23.09
N ASN A 597 6.83 -4.95 -22.51
CA ASN A 597 7.69 -3.77 -22.35
C ASN A 597 8.87 -4.05 -21.42
N ILE A 598 8.65 -4.78 -20.32
CA ILE A 598 9.73 -5.21 -19.42
C ILE A 598 10.73 -6.11 -20.18
N TYR A 599 10.23 -7.09 -20.95
CA TYR A 599 11.08 -7.97 -21.74
C TYR A 599 11.84 -7.24 -22.86
N LYS A 600 11.24 -6.23 -23.50
CA LYS A 600 11.94 -5.33 -24.45
C LYS A 600 13.12 -4.63 -23.77
N GLY A 601 12.91 -4.11 -22.56
CA GLY A 601 13.97 -3.50 -21.76
C GLY A 601 15.08 -4.48 -21.39
N LEU A 602 14.73 -5.67 -20.90
CA LEU A 602 15.69 -6.71 -20.50
C LEU A 602 16.52 -7.21 -21.69
N ALA A 603 15.89 -7.51 -22.82
CA ALA A 603 16.55 -8.01 -24.02
C ALA A 603 17.57 -7.02 -24.60
N GLN A 604 17.25 -5.72 -24.61
CA GLN A 604 18.15 -4.70 -25.15
C GLN A 604 19.26 -4.28 -24.17
N THR A 605 19.02 -4.39 -22.86
CA THR A 605 20.03 -4.01 -21.83
C THR A 605 20.99 -5.13 -21.46
N GLY A 606 20.63 -6.39 -21.73
CA GLY A 606 21.37 -7.56 -21.24
C GLY A 606 21.22 -7.77 -19.73
N ALA A 607 20.34 -7.02 -19.06
CA ALA A 607 20.09 -7.16 -17.63
C ALA A 607 19.26 -8.41 -17.33
N TRP A 608 19.22 -8.79 -16.05
CA TRP A 608 18.41 -9.92 -15.60
C TRP A 608 17.09 -9.46 -15.02
N GLY A 609 16.02 -10.20 -15.30
CA GLY A 609 14.70 -10.00 -14.70
C GLY A 609 14.33 -11.18 -13.81
N CYS A 610 14.05 -10.93 -12.54
CA CYS A 610 13.52 -11.91 -11.60
C CYS A 610 12.05 -11.58 -11.30
N PHE A 611 11.14 -12.38 -11.83
CA PHE A 611 9.71 -12.24 -11.63
C PHE A 611 9.33 -13.04 -10.37
N ASP A 612 9.20 -12.31 -9.26
CA ASP A 612 8.86 -12.87 -7.97
C ASP A 612 7.37 -13.22 -7.94
N GLU A 613 7.03 -14.36 -7.34
CA GLU A 613 5.62 -14.74 -7.16
C GLU A 613 4.85 -14.86 -8.50
N PHE A 614 5.54 -15.28 -9.56
CA PHE A 614 5.08 -15.30 -10.96
C PHE A 614 3.77 -16.08 -11.19
N ASN A 615 3.48 -17.07 -10.35
CA ASN A 615 2.23 -17.85 -10.35
C ASN A 615 1.00 -17.10 -9.80
N ARG A 616 1.07 -15.78 -9.68
CA ARG A 616 -0.09 -14.89 -9.48
C ARG A 616 -0.69 -14.35 -10.76
N ILE A 617 0.08 -14.34 -11.85
CA ILE A 617 -0.43 -13.83 -13.11
C ILE A 617 -1.53 -14.77 -13.61
N SER A 618 -2.58 -14.21 -14.20
CA SER A 618 -3.66 -14.99 -14.77
C SER A 618 -3.15 -15.93 -15.87
N VAL A 619 -3.77 -17.10 -15.97
CA VAL A 619 -3.35 -18.16 -16.90
C VAL A 619 -3.41 -17.70 -18.36
N GLU A 620 -4.38 -16.85 -18.70
CA GLU A 620 -4.53 -16.24 -20.03
C GLU A 620 -3.32 -15.39 -20.42
N VAL A 621 -2.84 -14.54 -19.50
CA VAL A 621 -1.66 -13.69 -19.73
C VAL A 621 -0.38 -14.54 -19.78
N LEU A 622 -0.24 -15.53 -18.89
CA LEU A 622 0.91 -16.45 -18.87
C LEU A 622 1.09 -17.18 -20.21
N SER A 623 -0.01 -17.52 -20.88
CA SER A 623 0.03 -18.20 -22.19
C SER A 623 0.65 -17.32 -23.28
N VAL A 624 0.38 -16.00 -23.26
CA VAL A 624 0.98 -15.03 -24.19
C VAL A 624 2.44 -14.75 -23.82
N VAL A 625 2.74 -14.64 -22.52
CA VAL A 625 4.09 -14.44 -22.00
C VAL A 625 5.03 -15.59 -22.42
N ALA A 626 4.54 -16.83 -22.51
CA ALA A 626 5.32 -17.95 -23.02
C ALA A 626 5.87 -17.69 -24.43
N VAL A 627 5.06 -17.10 -25.32
CA VAL A 627 5.47 -16.76 -26.69
C VAL A 627 6.53 -15.67 -26.68
N GLN A 628 6.37 -14.66 -25.81
CA GLN A 628 7.34 -13.57 -25.65
C GLN A 628 8.70 -14.09 -25.19
N VAL A 629 8.75 -14.87 -24.10
CA VAL A 629 10.00 -15.44 -23.58
C VAL A 629 10.66 -16.35 -24.61
N LYS A 630 9.88 -17.21 -25.27
CA LYS A 630 10.39 -18.10 -26.31
C LYS A 630 11.01 -17.32 -27.48
N SER A 631 10.38 -16.23 -27.93
CA SER A 631 10.92 -15.40 -29.02
C SER A 631 12.30 -14.84 -28.71
N ILE A 632 12.57 -14.48 -27.44
CA ILE A 632 13.89 -14.01 -26.98
C ILE A 632 14.88 -15.18 -26.96
N GLN A 633 14.51 -16.32 -26.37
CA GLN A 633 15.37 -17.50 -26.28
C GLN A 633 15.77 -18.04 -27.68
N ASP A 634 14.83 -18.07 -28.63
CA ASP A 634 15.10 -18.49 -30.00
C ASP A 634 16.04 -17.50 -30.71
N ALA A 635 15.89 -16.19 -30.48
CA ALA A 635 16.80 -15.18 -31.03
C ALA A 635 18.24 -15.30 -30.47
N ILE A 636 18.40 -15.61 -29.18
CA ILE A 636 19.71 -15.87 -28.56
C ILE A 636 20.33 -17.13 -29.14
N ARG A 637 19.55 -18.20 -29.31
CA ARG A 637 20.00 -19.48 -29.89
C ARG A 637 20.47 -19.33 -31.33
N ASP A 638 19.75 -18.53 -32.10
CA ASP A 638 20.10 -18.17 -33.48
C ASP A 638 21.26 -17.14 -33.56
N LYS A 639 21.76 -16.66 -32.41
CA LYS A 639 22.82 -15.65 -32.28
C LYS A 639 22.52 -14.34 -33.04
N LYS A 640 21.25 -13.92 -33.05
CA LYS A 640 20.82 -12.68 -33.68
C LYS A 640 21.27 -11.47 -32.88
N GLN A 641 21.65 -10.40 -33.57
CA GLN A 641 21.96 -9.09 -32.96
C GLN A 641 20.74 -8.18 -32.86
N ARG A 642 19.79 -8.37 -33.79
CA ARG A 642 18.48 -7.72 -33.81
C ARG A 642 17.42 -8.74 -34.16
N PHE A 643 16.23 -8.58 -33.60
CA PHE A 643 15.10 -9.46 -33.88
C PHE A 643 13.77 -8.73 -33.75
N ASN A 644 12.75 -9.25 -34.42
CA ASN A 644 11.39 -8.73 -34.31
C ASN A 644 10.74 -9.26 -33.02
N PHE A 645 10.40 -8.36 -32.11
CA PHE A 645 9.70 -8.65 -30.87
C PHE A 645 8.41 -7.82 -30.79
N LEU A 646 7.26 -8.49 -30.76
CA LEU A 646 5.92 -7.87 -30.72
C LEU A 646 5.65 -6.89 -31.88
N GLY A 647 6.25 -7.11 -33.05
CA GLY A 647 6.06 -6.28 -34.24
C GLY A 647 7.12 -5.18 -34.42
N GLU A 648 8.06 -5.04 -33.50
CA GLU A 648 9.14 -4.04 -33.54
C GLU A 648 10.51 -4.71 -33.62
N GLU A 649 11.43 -4.14 -34.42
CA GLU A 649 12.79 -4.64 -34.54
C GLU A 649 13.73 -4.03 -33.49
N ILE A 650 14.07 -4.80 -32.46
CA ILE A 650 14.90 -4.37 -31.32
C ILE A 650 16.29 -5.02 -31.35
N SER A 651 17.27 -4.41 -30.68
CA SER A 651 18.58 -5.02 -30.42
C SER A 651 18.50 -6.10 -29.35
N LEU A 652 19.43 -7.04 -29.37
CA LEU A 652 19.52 -8.14 -28.42
C LEU A 652 20.93 -8.20 -27.82
N ASP A 653 21.03 -8.11 -26.50
CA ASP A 653 22.22 -8.47 -25.74
C ASP A 653 22.06 -9.91 -25.21
N PRO A 654 22.95 -10.85 -25.59
CA PRO A 654 22.85 -12.26 -25.19
C PRO A 654 23.06 -12.49 -23.69
N SER A 655 23.51 -11.50 -22.90
CA SER A 655 23.63 -11.66 -21.44
C SER A 655 22.29 -11.65 -20.70
N VAL A 656 21.18 -11.35 -21.41
CA VAL A 656 19.83 -11.31 -20.82
C VAL A 656 19.47 -12.63 -20.13
N GLY A 657 18.92 -12.52 -18.93
CA GLY A 657 18.47 -13.64 -18.13
C GLY A 657 17.07 -13.40 -17.59
N ILE A 658 16.15 -14.34 -17.81
CA ILE A 658 14.78 -14.27 -17.29
C ILE A 658 14.64 -15.38 -16.24
N PHE A 659 14.25 -15.01 -15.03
CA PHE A 659 14.06 -15.93 -13.90
C PHE A 659 12.67 -15.75 -13.31
N ILE A 660 12.07 -16.86 -12.90
CA ILE A 660 10.78 -16.85 -12.21
C ILE A 660 10.92 -17.52 -10.85
N THR A 661 10.25 -16.99 -9.83
CA THR A 661 10.17 -17.68 -8.53
C THR A 661 8.74 -18.14 -8.26
N MET A 662 8.62 -19.29 -7.59
CA MET A 662 7.33 -19.87 -7.27
C MET A 662 7.27 -20.34 -5.82
N ASN A 663 6.11 -20.11 -5.20
CA ASN A 663 5.71 -20.70 -3.92
C ASN A 663 4.60 -21.73 -4.21
N PRO A 664 4.93 -23.01 -4.44
CA PRO A 664 3.92 -24.04 -4.67
C PRO A 664 3.08 -24.30 -3.41
N GLY A 665 1.79 -24.58 -3.59
CA GLY A 665 0.87 -24.97 -2.51
C GLY A 665 0.29 -23.83 -1.65
N TYR A 666 0.55 -22.56 -2.00
CA TYR A 666 -0.09 -21.40 -1.37
C TYR A 666 -1.47 -21.12 -2.00
N ALA A 667 -2.42 -20.65 -1.19
CA ALA A 667 -3.74 -20.23 -1.68
C ALA A 667 -3.62 -19.05 -2.67
N GLY A 668 -4.50 -18.98 -3.67
CA GLY A 668 -4.49 -17.92 -4.69
C GLY A 668 -3.38 -18.03 -5.74
N ARG A 669 -2.79 -19.22 -5.93
CA ARG A 669 -1.72 -19.45 -6.90
C ARG A 669 -2.16 -20.35 -8.04
N THR A 670 -1.82 -19.97 -9.27
CA THR A 670 -2.12 -20.75 -10.48
C THR A 670 -1.00 -21.75 -10.77
N GLU A 671 -1.36 -22.86 -11.41
CA GLU A 671 -0.34 -23.73 -12.01
C GLU A 671 0.15 -23.12 -13.32
N LEU A 672 1.46 -23.24 -13.56
CA LEU A 672 2.03 -22.75 -14.82
C LEU A 672 1.58 -23.62 -16.00
N PRO A 673 1.25 -23.01 -17.15
CA PRO A 673 1.02 -23.73 -18.40
C PRO A 673 2.23 -24.60 -18.82
N GLU A 674 1.99 -25.76 -19.42
CA GLU A 674 3.05 -26.71 -19.81
C GLU A 674 4.02 -26.13 -20.85
N ASN A 675 3.51 -25.35 -21.81
CA ASN A 675 4.33 -24.65 -22.80
C ASN A 675 5.31 -23.64 -22.15
N LEU A 676 4.92 -23.03 -21.03
CA LEU A 676 5.74 -22.11 -20.28
C LEU A 676 6.75 -22.86 -19.41
N LYS A 677 6.32 -23.93 -18.72
CA LYS A 677 7.22 -24.80 -17.93
C LYS A 677 8.41 -25.30 -18.75
N ALA A 678 8.21 -25.62 -20.03
CA ALA A 678 9.27 -26.09 -20.92
C ALA A 678 10.39 -25.06 -21.19
N LEU A 679 10.12 -23.75 -21.01
CA LEU A 679 11.09 -22.67 -21.24
C LEU A 679 12.03 -22.43 -20.05
N PHE A 680 11.70 -22.98 -18.88
CA PHE A 680 12.43 -22.76 -17.64
C PHE A 680 12.97 -24.06 -17.06
N ARG A 681 14.20 -24.03 -16.56
CA ARG A 681 14.79 -25.12 -15.77
C ARG A 681 14.35 -25.01 -14.32
N PRO A 682 13.59 -25.99 -13.76
CA PRO A 682 13.18 -25.94 -12.37
C PRO A 682 14.35 -26.18 -11.41
N CYS A 683 14.38 -25.45 -10.29
CA CYS A 683 15.35 -25.62 -9.21
C CYS A 683 14.62 -25.67 -7.86
N ALA A 684 14.65 -26.82 -7.17
CA ALA A 684 13.95 -26.97 -5.90
C ALA A 684 14.77 -26.42 -4.72
N MET A 685 14.23 -25.39 -4.05
CA MET A 685 14.82 -24.73 -2.88
C MET A 685 13.97 -24.98 -1.63
N VAL A 686 14.12 -26.16 -1.02
CA VAL A 686 13.18 -26.66 0.01
C VAL A 686 13.58 -26.30 1.44
N VAL A 687 14.77 -26.69 1.91
CA VAL A 687 15.22 -26.45 3.29
C VAL A 687 16.65 -25.92 3.30
N PRO A 688 16.90 -24.68 3.75
CA PRO A 688 18.24 -24.15 3.94
C PRO A 688 18.89 -24.70 5.22
N ASP A 689 20.22 -24.69 5.26
CA ASP A 689 20.99 -25.09 6.44
C ASP A 689 21.11 -23.92 7.43
N PHE A 690 20.26 -23.91 8.46
CA PHE A 690 20.23 -22.83 9.44
C PHE A 690 21.47 -22.76 10.34
N GLU A 691 22.13 -23.89 10.62
CA GLU A 691 23.33 -23.92 11.47
C GLU A 691 24.48 -23.22 10.75
N LEU A 692 24.73 -23.59 9.49
CA LEU A 692 25.79 -22.98 8.68
C LEU A 692 25.53 -21.48 8.46
N ILE A 693 24.29 -21.09 8.17
CA ILE A 693 23.96 -19.68 7.99
C ILE A 693 24.19 -18.90 9.29
N CYS A 694 23.77 -19.45 10.43
CA CYS A 694 23.97 -18.82 11.74
C CYS A 694 25.46 -18.66 12.07
N GLU A 695 26.29 -19.68 11.81
CA GLU A 695 27.75 -19.61 11.98
C GLU A 695 28.36 -18.47 11.16
N ILE A 696 28.09 -18.43 9.87
CA ILE A 696 28.69 -17.44 8.96
C ILE A 696 28.25 -16.02 9.33
N MET A 697 26.98 -15.85 9.69
CA MET A 697 26.46 -14.56 10.13
C MET A 697 27.09 -14.10 11.46
N LEU A 698 27.29 -15.00 12.42
CA LEU A 698 27.99 -14.68 13.68
C LEU A 698 29.45 -14.24 13.39
N VAL A 699 30.15 -14.95 12.50
CA VAL A 699 31.50 -14.55 12.06
C VAL A 699 31.49 -13.14 11.46
N ALA A 700 30.52 -12.85 10.59
CA ALA A 700 30.36 -11.53 9.99
C ALA A 700 30.00 -10.45 11.04
N GLU A 701 29.40 -10.80 12.17
CA GLU A 701 29.12 -9.85 13.26
C GLU A 701 30.29 -9.67 14.25
N GLY A 702 31.40 -10.39 14.04
CA GLY A 702 32.63 -10.28 14.84
C GLY A 702 32.81 -11.37 15.89
N PHE A 703 32.07 -12.48 15.82
CA PHE A 703 32.22 -13.60 16.76
C PHE A 703 33.31 -14.58 16.30
N ILE A 704 34.20 -14.95 17.22
CA ILE A 704 35.28 -15.90 16.97
C ILE A 704 34.82 -17.34 17.24
N GLU A 705 34.01 -17.57 18.28
CA GLU A 705 33.48 -18.90 18.66
C GLU A 705 32.13 -19.22 17.98
N ALA A 706 31.91 -18.68 16.77
CA ALA A 706 30.64 -18.72 16.06
C ALA A 706 30.04 -20.14 15.89
N ARG A 707 30.88 -21.16 15.66
CA ARG A 707 30.41 -22.53 15.38
C ARG A 707 29.71 -23.20 16.57
N SER A 708 30.25 -23.05 17.78
CA SER A 708 29.65 -23.64 18.99
C SER A 708 28.36 -22.90 19.35
N LEU A 709 28.37 -21.57 19.20
CA LEU A 709 27.25 -20.69 19.46
C LEU A 709 26.08 -20.89 18.49
N ALA A 710 26.38 -21.08 17.20
CA ALA A 710 25.38 -21.37 16.17
C ALA A 710 24.59 -22.65 16.48
N ARG A 711 25.27 -23.72 16.90
CA ARG A 711 24.61 -24.96 17.33
C ARG A 711 23.65 -24.73 18.48
N LYS A 712 24.11 -24.07 19.56
CA LYS A 712 23.26 -23.76 20.72
C LYS A 712 22.04 -22.95 20.31
N PHE A 713 22.21 -21.95 19.44
CA PHE A 713 21.13 -21.14 18.91
C PHE A 713 20.09 -21.98 18.19
N ILE A 714 20.51 -22.80 17.22
CA ILE A 714 19.58 -23.60 16.41
C ILE A 714 18.89 -24.66 17.26
N THR A 715 19.60 -25.31 18.18
CA THR A 715 19.00 -26.24 19.14
C THR A 715 17.93 -25.56 19.97
N LEU A 716 18.16 -24.35 20.49
CA LEU A 716 17.15 -23.60 21.23
C LEU A 716 15.89 -23.37 20.39
N TYR A 717 16.04 -22.92 19.14
CA TYR A 717 14.89 -22.60 18.27
C TYR A 717 14.12 -23.86 17.85
N GLN A 718 14.82 -24.98 17.64
CA GLN A 718 14.18 -26.28 17.41
C GLN A 718 13.38 -26.73 18.64
N LEU A 719 13.97 -26.66 19.83
CA LEU A 719 13.28 -26.99 21.09
C LEU A 719 12.09 -26.06 21.36
N CYS A 720 12.23 -24.75 21.09
CA CYS A 720 11.12 -23.80 21.22
C CYS A 720 9.96 -24.15 20.28
N LYS A 721 10.25 -24.61 19.06
CA LYS A 721 9.24 -25.04 18.09
C LYS A 721 8.51 -26.32 18.53
N GLU A 722 9.19 -27.22 19.22
CA GLU A 722 8.65 -28.51 19.65
C GLU A 722 7.92 -28.46 21.00
N LEU A 723 8.41 -27.64 21.94
CA LEU A 723 7.98 -27.64 23.34
C LEU A 723 7.04 -26.50 23.71
N LEU A 724 7.10 -25.35 23.03
CA LEU A 724 6.19 -24.24 23.31
C LEU A 724 4.81 -24.49 22.69
N SER A 725 3.80 -23.77 23.19
CA SER A 725 2.46 -23.85 22.63
C SER A 725 2.42 -23.43 21.15
N LYS A 726 1.51 -24.02 20.37
CA LYS A 726 1.35 -23.67 18.95
C LYS A 726 0.59 -22.35 18.82
N GLN A 727 1.32 -21.27 18.58
CA GLN A 727 0.77 -19.93 18.34
C GLN A 727 1.02 -19.47 16.90
N ASP A 728 0.04 -18.81 16.27
CA ASP A 728 0.16 -18.30 14.88
C ASP A 728 1.26 -17.24 14.71
N HIS A 729 1.62 -16.55 15.81
CA HIS A 729 2.61 -15.49 15.83
C HIS A 729 4.02 -15.97 16.20
N TYR A 730 4.22 -17.26 16.46
CA TYR A 730 5.55 -17.79 16.73
C TYR A 730 6.32 -18.02 15.43
N ASP A 731 7.35 -17.20 15.21
CA ASP A 731 8.32 -17.40 14.13
C ASP A 731 9.70 -17.80 14.69
N TRP A 732 10.20 -18.91 14.15
CA TRP A 732 11.53 -19.49 14.41
C TRP A 732 12.32 -19.67 13.10
N GLY A 733 11.89 -19.02 12.01
CA GLY A 733 12.51 -19.08 10.70
C GLY A 733 13.71 -18.15 10.53
N LEU A 734 14.32 -18.18 9.34
CA LEU A 734 15.59 -17.52 9.04
C LEU A 734 15.58 -15.99 9.26
N ARG A 735 14.48 -15.30 8.96
CA ARG A 735 14.38 -13.84 9.15
C ARG A 735 14.43 -13.47 10.64
N ALA A 736 13.76 -14.24 11.50
CA ALA A 736 13.85 -14.07 12.95
C ALA A 736 15.29 -14.33 13.45
N ILE A 737 15.94 -15.39 12.97
CA ILE A 737 17.34 -15.71 13.28
C ILE A 737 18.24 -14.52 12.92
N LYS A 738 18.18 -14.03 11.67
CA LYS A 738 18.96 -12.90 11.18
C LYS A 738 18.80 -11.65 12.07
N SER A 739 17.58 -11.37 12.52
CA SER A 739 17.31 -10.19 13.39
C SER A 739 18.05 -10.28 14.72
N VAL A 740 18.02 -11.46 15.35
CA VAL A 740 18.71 -11.68 16.63
C VAL A 740 20.22 -11.58 16.46
N LEU A 741 20.78 -12.11 15.37
CA LEU A 741 22.23 -12.09 15.12
C LEU A 741 22.76 -10.66 14.91
N VAL A 742 22.03 -9.82 14.18
CA VAL A 742 22.39 -8.39 14.01
C VAL A 742 22.37 -7.64 15.34
N VAL A 743 21.36 -7.91 16.19
CA VAL A 743 21.29 -7.35 17.56
C VAL A 743 22.46 -7.85 18.40
N ALA A 744 22.80 -9.13 18.33
CA ALA A 744 23.93 -9.72 19.05
C ALA A 744 25.26 -9.08 18.64
N GLY A 745 25.49 -8.85 17.35
CA GLY A 745 26.66 -8.12 16.85
C GLY A 745 26.75 -6.69 17.37
N SER A 746 25.62 -5.97 17.39
CA SER A 746 25.56 -4.62 17.96
C SER A 746 25.90 -4.62 19.46
N LEU A 747 25.40 -5.60 20.21
CA LEU A 747 25.70 -5.75 21.63
C LEU A 747 27.16 -6.15 21.87
N LYS A 748 27.75 -7.03 21.04
CA LYS A 748 29.15 -7.41 21.13
C LYS A 748 30.09 -6.23 20.87
N ARG A 749 29.76 -5.37 19.90
CA ARG A 749 30.51 -4.14 19.64
C ARG A 749 30.35 -3.09 20.75
N GLY A 750 29.19 -3.06 21.39
CA GLY A 750 28.93 -2.17 22.52
C GLY A 750 29.63 -2.59 23.81
N ASP A 751 30.01 -3.86 23.94
CA ASP A 751 30.76 -4.42 25.07
C ASP A 751 31.76 -5.49 24.58
N PRO A 752 32.89 -5.09 23.97
CA PRO A 752 33.82 -6.00 23.30
C PRO A 752 34.45 -7.05 24.22
N ASP A 753 34.69 -6.70 25.49
CA ASP A 753 35.37 -7.55 26.46
C ASP A 753 34.45 -8.65 27.03
N ARG A 754 33.13 -8.52 26.86
CA ARG A 754 32.18 -9.50 27.36
C ARG A 754 32.28 -10.83 26.60
N PRO A 755 32.22 -11.99 27.31
CA PRO A 755 32.15 -13.30 26.68
C PRO A 755 31.02 -13.41 25.65
N GLU A 756 31.32 -14.04 24.51
CA GLU A 756 30.42 -14.13 23.36
C GLU A 756 29.12 -14.90 23.66
N ASP A 757 29.21 -15.93 24.49
CA ASP A 757 28.07 -16.75 24.95
C ASP A 757 27.05 -15.93 25.77
N GLN A 758 27.53 -15.05 26.65
CA GLN A 758 26.69 -14.14 27.43
C GLN A 758 25.98 -13.11 26.55
N VAL A 759 26.67 -12.57 25.55
CA VAL A 759 26.09 -11.63 24.59
C VAL A 759 24.99 -12.31 23.78
N LEU A 760 25.24 -13.53 23.30
CA LEU A 760 24.26 -14.28 22.52
C LEU A 760 23.04 -14.65 23.35
N MET A 761 23.23 -15.18 24.56
CA MET A 761 22.13 -15.54 25.47
C MET A 761 21.24 -14.34 25.76
N ARG A 762 21.84 -13.17 26.07
CA ARG A 762 21.10 -11.93 26.31
C ARG A 762 20.25 -11.53 25.10
N SER A 763 20.84 -11.58 23.91
CA SER A 763 20.17 -11.23 22.66
C SER A 763 18.99 -12.16 22.39
N LEU A 764 19.19 -13.46 22.58
CA LEU A 764 18.16 -14.48 22.44
C LEU A 764 17.00 -14.27 23.42
N ARG A 765 17.29 -14.00 24.69
CA ARG A 765 16.27 -13.78 25.71
C ARG A 765 15.48 -12.50 25.43
N ASP A 766 16.19 -11.37 25.34
CA ASP A 766 15.56 -10.04 25.31
C ASP A 766 14.75 -9.82 24.02
N PHE A 767 15.19 -10.39 22.88
CA PHE A 767 14.45 -10.29 21.61
C PHE A 767 13.20 -11.19 21.56
N ASN A 768 13.22 -12.35 22.25
CA ASN A 768 12.15 -13.32 22.17
C ASN A 768 11.09 -13.17 23.29
N ILE A 769 11.40 -12.52 24.41
CA ILE A 769 10.39 -12.25 25.45
C ILE A 769 9.15 -11.47 24.93
N PRO A 770 9.28 -10.40 24.12
CA PRO A 770 8.13 -9.62 23.67
C PRO A 770 7.10 -10.40 22.83
N LYS A 771 7.50 -11.54 22.26
CA LYS A 771 6.66 -12.38 21.40
C LYS A 771 6.07 -13.60 22.11
N ILE A 772 6.57 -13.98 23.28
CA ILE A 772 6.15 -15.20 23.99
C ILE A 772 4.95 -14.91 24.89
N VAL A 773 3.95 -15.80 24.88
CA VAL A 773 2.78 -15.70 25.76
C VAL A 773 3.14 -16.05 27.20
N THR A 774 2.45 -15.47 28.18
CA THR A 774 2.78 -15.63 29.61
C THR A 774 2.96 -17.09 30.05
N ASP A 775 2.12 -18.01 29.59
CA ASP A 775 2.16 -19.43 29.97
C ASP A 775 3.43 -20.16 29.48
N ASP A 776 4.02 -19.69 28.38
CA ASP A 776 5.21 -20.28 27.75
C ASP A 776 6.53 -19.68 28.29
N ILE A 777 6.48 -18.55 28.99
CA ILE A 777 7.67 -17.86 29.54
C ILE A 777 8.51 -18.79 30.45
N PRO A 778 7.92 -19.55 31.40
CA PRO A 778 8.70 -20.44 32.27
C PRO A 778 9.43 -21.54 31.49
N VAL A 779 8.78 -22.12 30.48
CA VAL A 779 9.36 -23.16 29.61
C VAL A 779 10.54 -22.58 28.83
N PHE A 780 10.35 -21.40 28.22
CA PHE A 780 11.41 -20.73 27.47
C PHE A 780 12.63 -20.39 28.34
N MET A 781 12.42 -19.85 29.54
CA MET A 781 13.52 -19.54 30.47
C MET A 781 14.24 -20.80 30.97
N GLY A 782 13.53 -21.92 31.14
CA GLY A 782 14.13 -23.23 31.42
C GLY A 782 15.07 -23.69 30.31
N LEU A 783 14.62 -23.61 29.05
CA LEU A 783 15.44 -23.98 27.87
C LEU A 783 16.70 -23.11 27.73
N ILE A 784 16.60 -21.82 28.04
CA ILE A 784 17.76 -20.92 28.09
C ILE A 784 18.73 -21.37 29.18
N GLY A 785 18.23 -21.68 30.39
CA GLY A 785 19.04 -22.13 31.52
C GLY A 785 19.78 -23.45 31.24
N ASP A 786 19.17 -24.36 30.50
CA ASP A 786 19.78 -25.65 30.12
C ASP A 786 20.92 -25.49 29.09
N LEU A 787 20.77 -24.58 28.12
CA LEU A 787 21.78 -24.35 27.06
C LEU A 787 22.89 -23.38 27.47
N PHE A 788 22.60 -22.47 28.41
CA PHE A 788 23.49 -21.45 28.95
C PHE A 788 23.55 -21.51 30.49
N PRO A 789 24.07 -22.62 31.06
CA PRO A 789 24.08 -22.82 32.51
C PRO A 789 24.95 -21.77 33.22
N ALA A 790 24.52 -21.36 34.41
CA ALA A 790 25.23 -20.43 35.30
C ALA A 790 25.50 -19.01 34.74
N LEU A 791 24.75 -18.57 33.72
CA LEU A 791 24.82 -17.21 33.19
C LEU A 791 23.55 -16.42 33.54
N ASP A 792 23.60 -15.57 34.57
CA ASP A 792 22.54 -14.58 34.84
C ASP A 792 22.99 -13.20 34.37
N VAL A 793 22.47 -12.76 33.22
CA VAL A 793 22.85 -11.48 32.59
C VAL A 793 21.65 -10.55 32.59
N PRO A 794 21.65 -9.43 33.35
CA PRO A 794 20.51 -8.52 33.40
C PRO A 794 20.27 -7.80 32.07
N ARG A 795 19.00 -7.48 31.79
CA ARG A 795 18.57 -6.69 30.61
C ARG A 795 19.22 -5.29 30.66
N ARG A 796 19.59 -4.75 29.49
CA ARG A 796 20.07 -3.36 29.38
C ARG A 796 18.86 -2.44 29.47
N ARG A 797 18.88 -1.48 30.39
CA ARG A 797 17.79 -0.50 30.53
C ARG A 797 18.33 0.90 30.22
N ASP A 798 17.56 1.65 29.43
CA ASP A 798 17.77 3.09 29.25
C ASP A 798 16.83 3.84 30.21
N LEU A 799 17.34 4.18 31.38
CA LEU A 799 16.57 4.84 32.44
C LEU A 799 16.09 6.25 32.04
N ASN A 800 16.85 6.93 31.17
CA ASN A 800 16.46 8.25 30.67
C ASN A 800 15.24 8.13 29.75
N PHE A 801 15.26 7.14 28.86
CA PHE A 801 14.12 6.87 27.98
C PHE A 801 12.88 6.40 28.77
N GLU A 802 13.04 5.50 29.74
CA GLU A 802 11.93 5.06 30.60
C GLU A 802 11.28 6.23 31.36
N THR A 803 12.07 7.20 31.81
CA THR A 803 11.57 8.41 32.49
C THR A 803 10.73 9.29 31.54
N LEU A 804 11.18 9.47 30.29
CA LEU A 804 10.43 10.21 29.27
C LEU A 804 9.14 9.50 28.88
N VAL A 805 9.16 8.17 28.80
CA VAL A 805 7.96 7.36 28.55
C VAL A 805 6.95 7.55 29.67
N ARG A 806 7.36 7.44 30.94
CA ARG A 806 6.45 7.68 32.08
C ARG A 806 5.82 9.05 32.03
N LYS A 807 6.60 10.08 31.71
CA LYS A 807 6.08 11.43 31.52
C LYS A 807 5.04 11.49 30.39
N ALA A 808 5.31 10.87 29.24
CA ALA A 808 4.38 10.83 28.12
C ALA A 808 3.05 10.12 28.48
N VAL A 809 3.12 9.04 29.25
CA VAL A 809 1.95 8.28 29.70
C VAL A 809 1.08 9.12 30.64
N VAL A 810 1.70 9.83 31.60
CA VAL A 810 0.99 10.76 32.49
C VAL A 810 0.40 11.95 31.72
N ASP A 811 1.12 12.51 30.75
CA ASP A 811 0.63 13.59 29.87
C ASP A 811 -0.61 13.16 29.05
N LEU A 812 -0.74 11.87 28.75
CA LEU A 812 -1.91 11.27 28.09
C LEU A 812 -3.04 10.92 29.08
N LYS A 813 -2.89 11.24 30.37
CA LYS A 813 -3.81 10.89 31.46
C LYS A 813 -4.02 9.37 31.59
N LEU A 814 -2.93 8.61 31.51
CA LEU A 814 -2.90 7.16 31.69
C LEU A 814 -2.03 6.78 32.89
N GLN A 815 -2.24 5.58 33.44
CA GLN A 815 -1.43 5.03 34.51
C GLN A 815 -0.08 4.50 34.00
N ALA A 816 1.02 4.99 34.58
CA ALA A 816 2.38 4.64 34.19
C ALA A 816 2.91 3.39 34.89
N GLU A 817 2.19 2.27 34.76
CA GLU A 817 2.61 0.96 35.30
C GLU A 817 3.87 0.42 34.62
N ASP A 818 4.69 -0.32 35.38
CA ASP A 818 5.99 -0.82 34.92
C ASP A 818 5.86 -1.76 33.72
N ASN A 819 4.86 -2.65 33.71
CA ASN A 819 4.61 -3.56 32.59
C ASN A 819 4.25 -2.78 31.31
N PHE A 820 3.44 -1.73 31.43
CA PHE A 820 3.06 -0.88 30.30
C PHE A 820 4.27 -0.12 29.75
N VAL A 821 5.10 0.46 30.62
CA VAL A 821 6.35 1.13 30.22
C VAL A 821 7.29 0.16 29.51
N VAL A 822 7.43 -1.07 30.03
CA VAL A 822 8.25 -2.11 29.40
C VAL A 822 7.77 -2.43 27.98
N LYS A 823 6.44 -2.51 27.74
CA LYS A 823 5.89 -2.75 26.39
C LYS A 823 6.16 -1.57 25.44
N VAL A 824 6.09 -0.33 25.92
CA VAL A 824 6.47 0.85 25.12
C VAL A 824 7.95 0.83 24.74
N VAL A 825 8.84 0.45 25.68
CA VAL A 825 10.28 0.31 25.42
C VAL A 825 10.55 -0.82 24.43
N GLN A 826 9.88 -1.97 24.58
CA GLN A 826 10.01 -3.09 23.63
C GLN A 826 9.56 -2.71 22.23
N LEU A 827 8.52 -1.87 22.09
CA LEU A 827 8.11 -1.33 20.79
C LEU A 827 9.23 -0.49 20.15
N GLU A 828 9.88 0.40 20.91
CA GLU A 828 11.02 1.20 20.42
C GLU A 828 12.18 0.32 19.96
N GLU A 829 12.56 -0.66 20.79
CA GLU A 829 13.63 -1.61 20.48
C GLU A 829 13.31 -2.41 19.20
N LEU A 830 12.05 -2.84 19.03
CA LEU A 830 11.61 -3.54 17.81
C LEU A 830 11.64 -2.62 16.59
N LEU A 831 11.21 -1.36 16.71
CA LEU A 831 11.22 -0.39 15.61
C LEU A 831 12.63 0.07 15.20
N ALA A 832 13.62 -0.09 16.08
CA ALA A 832 15.03 0.11 15.76
C ALA A 832 15.59 -1.02 14.89
N VAL A 833 15.09 -2.25 15.05
CA VAL A 833 15.57 -3.44 14.32
C VAL A 833 14.76 -3.72 13.06
N ARG A 834 13.43 -3.55 13.11
CA ARG A 834 12.51 -3.84 12.01
C ARG A 834 11.71 -2.60 11.62
N HIS A 835 11.52 -2.41 10.32
CA HIS A 835 10.70 -1.31 9.80
C HIS A 835 9.20 -1.61 9.80
N SER A 836 8.83 -2.89 9.89
CA SER A 836 7.44 -3.36 10.00
C SER A 836 7.24 -4.08 11.33
N VAL A 837 6.22 -3.70 12.11
CA VAL A 837 5.93 -4.32 13.40
C VAL A 837 4.44 -4.59 13.57
N PHE A 838 4.12 -5.81 13.99
CA PHE A 838 2.78 -6.26 14.36
C PHE A 838 2.60 -6.12 15.87
N VAL A 839 1.64 -5.29 16.28
CA VAL A 839 1.20 -5.18 17.67
C VAL A 839 -0.03 -6.07 17.82
N VAL A 840 0.18 -7.24 18.42
CA VAL A 840 -0.81 -8.33 18.51
C VAL A 840 -1.40 -8.37 19.90
N GLY A 841 -2.73 -8.40 19.98
CA GLY A 841 -3.44 -8.55 21.25
C GLY A 841 -4.94 -8.35 21.10
N GLY A 842 -5.71 -8.88 22.05
CA GLY A 842 -7.17 -8.77 22.05
C GLY A 842 -7.67 -7.31 22.07
N ALA A 843 -8.98 -7.14 21.85
CA ALA A 843 -9.61 -5.84 22.06
C ALA A 843 -9.50 -5.41 23.53
N GLY A 844 -9.22 -4.13 23.77
CA GLY A 844 -9.11 -3.56 25.11
C GLY A 844 -7.80 -3.83 25.86
N THR A 845 -6.79 -4.48 25.26
CA THR A 845 -5.50 -4.74 25.94
C THR A 845 -4.54 -3.53 25.98
N GLY A 846 -4.95 -2.36 25.48
CA GLY A 846 -4.15 -1.14 25.51
C GLY A 846 -3.19 -0.94 24.34
N LYS A 847 -3.29 -1.74 23.26
CA LYS A 847 -2.43 -1.64 22.06
C LYS A 847 -2.30 -0.21 21.52
N SER A 848 -3.43 0.43 21.21
CA SER A 848 -3.44 1.80 20.66
C SER A 848 -2.85 2.81 21.66
N GLN A 849 -2.94 2.56 22.97
CA GLN A 849 -2.35 3.42 23.99
C GLN A 849 -0.83 3.26 24.06
N VAL A 850 -0.29 2.06 23.87
CA VAL A 850 1.17 1.82 23.75
C VAL A 850 1.72 2.62 22.57
N LEU A 851 1.06 2.55 21.40
CA LEU A 851 1.45 3.29 20.20
C LEU A 851 1.39 4.82 20.43
N LYS A 852 0.29 5.32 20.98
CA LYS A 852 0.11 6.75 21.29
C LYS A 852 1.13 7.26 22.31
N SER A 853 1.46 6.45 23.32
CA SER A 853 2.46 6.80 24.34
C SER A 853 3.86 6.94 23.75
N LEU A 854 4.26 6.03 22.86
CA LEU A 854 5.54 6.15 22.16
C LEU A 854 5.57 7.37 21.23
N HIS A 855 4.49 7.61 20.47
CA HIS A 855 4.38 8.79 19.62
C HIS A 855 4.51 10.10 20.44
N LYS A 856 3.82 10.19 21.59
CA LYS A 856 3.92 11.32 22.51
C LYS A 856 5.33 11.48 23.09
N THR A 857 6.00 10.36 23.39
CA THR A 857 7.41 10.37 23.84
C THR A 857 8.31 11.03 22.80
N TYR A 858 8.14 10.71 21.51
CA TYR A 858 8.89 11.37 20.44
C TYR A 858 8.56 12.87 20.30
N GLN A 859 7.31 13.29 20.54
CA GLN A 859 6.96 14.71 20.58
C GLN A 859 7.70 15.44 21.72
N ILE A 860 7.78 14.84 22.91
CA ILE A 860 8.54 15.37 24.06
C ILE A 860 10.03 15.46 23.72
N MET A 861 10.56 14.48 22.99
CA MET A 861 11.94 14.49 22.46
C MET A 861 12.14 15.48 21.29
N LYS A 862 11.11 16.24 20.88
CA LYS A 862 11.13 17.20 19.77
C LYS A 862 11.50 16.59 18.41
N ARG A 863 11.22 15.29 18.21
CA ARG A 863 11.51 14.58 16.95
C ARG A 863 10.47 14.78 15.84
N ARG A 864 9.45 15.63 16.03
CA ARG A 864 8.38 15.92 15.05
C ARG A 864 7.80 14.65 14.39
N PRO A 865 7.21 13.74 15.17
CA PRO A 865 6.69 12.49 14.63
C PRO A 865 5.43 12.75 13.77
N VAL A 866 5.25 11.98 12.68
CA VAL A 866 4.07 12.03 11.80
C VAL A 866 3.36 10.68 11.84
N TRP A 867 2.03 10.70 11.88
CA TRP A 867 1.16 9.53 12.00
C TRP A 867 0.07 9.59 10.95
N ALA A 868 -0.10 8.53 10.15
CA ALA A 868 -1.25 8.32 9.27
C ALA A 868 -1.89 6.95 9.58
N ASP A 869 -3.19 6.92 9.83
CA ASP A 869 -3.98 5.72 10.13
C ASP A 869 -4.84 5.30 8.93
N LEU A 870 -4.92 3.99 8.70
CA LEU A 870 -5.66 3.41 7.60
C LEU A 870 -6.25 2.05 8.00
N ASN A 871 -7.50 1.79 7.59
CA ASN A 871 -8.11 0.47 7.67
C ASN A 871 -8.14 -0.17 6.28
N PRO A 872 -7.32 -1.20 6.01
CA PRO A 872 -7.24 -1.83 4.69
C PRO A 872 -8.56 -2.45 4.20
N LYS A 873 -9.45 -2.83 5.12
CA LYS A 873 -10.75 -3.43 4.78
C LYS A 873 -11.87 -2.41 4.59
N ALA A 874 -11.60 -1.12 4.80
CA ALA A 874 -12.58 -0.07 4.54
C ALA A 874 -12.77 0.22 3.04
N VAL A 875 -11.79 -0.16 2.21
CA VAL A 875 -11.76 0.06 0.77
C VAL A 875 -11.40 -1.23 0.03
N THR A 876 -11.61 -1.27 -1.28
CA THR A 876 -11.16 -2.39 -2.10
C THR A 876 -9.64 -2.37 -2.30
N ASN A 877 -9.04 -3.51 -2.68
CA ASN A 877 -7.60 -3.58 -2.95
C ASN A 877 -7.14 -2.63 -4.06
N ASP A 878 -8.00 -2.44 -5.07
CA ASP A 878 -7.75 -1.57 -6.20
C ASP A 878 -7.76 -0.09 -5.78
N GLU A 879 -8.63 0.29 -4.84
CA GLU A 879 -8.63 1.64 -4.24
C GLU A 879 -7.49 1.83 -3.24
N LEU A 880 -7.04 0.75 -2.60
CA LEU A 880 -5.95 0.81 -1.63
C LEU A 880 -4.60 1.04 -2.32
N PHE A 881 -4.29 0.28 -3.39
CA PHE A 881 -2.99 0.32 -4.06
C PHE A 881 -2.99 1.04 -5.41
N GLY A 882 -4.16 1.27 -5.99
CA GLY A 882 -4.32 1.82 -7.33
C GLY A 882 -4.61 0.74 -8.37
N ILE A 883 -5.14 1.17 -9.51
CA ILE A 883 -5.53 0.30 -10.62
C ILE A 883 -5.24 0.97 -11.96
N ILE A 884 -4.80 0.18 -12.93
CA ILE A 884 -4.78 0.59 -14.34
C ILE A 884 -6.18 0.37 -14.92
N ASN A 885 -6.85 1.45 -15.33
CA ASN A 885 -8.17 1.34 -15.96
C ASN A 885 -8.05 0.49 -17.26
N PRO A 886 -8.78 -0.63 -17.40
CA PRO A 886 -8.65 -1.51 -18.57
C PRO A 886 -8.98 -0.83 -19.90
N ALA A 887 -9.89 0.16 -19.90
CA ALA A 887 -10.36 0.84 -21.11
C ALA A 887 -9.44 2.00 -21.51
N THR A 888 -9.12 2.89 -20.58
CA THR A 888 -8.32 4.09 -20.86
C THR A 888 -6.81 3.84 -20.74
N ARG A 889 -6.41 2.77 -20.06
CA ARG A 889 -5.02 2.47 -19.68
C ARG A 889 -4.38 3.52 -18.76
N GLU A 890 -5.18 4.39 -18.17
CA GLU A 890 -4.71 5.35 -17.18
C GLU A 890 -4.50 4.70 -15.81
N TRP A 891 -3.45 5.12 -15.12
CA TRP A 891 -3.23 4.77 -13.72
C TRP A 891 -4.12 5.65 -12.83
N LYS A 892 -4.97 5.01 -12.02
CA LYS A 892 -5.63 5.63 -10.87
C LYS A 892 -4.84 5.25 -9.63
N ASP A 893 -4.37 6.25 -8.89
CA ASP A 893 -3.55 6.02 -7.71
C ASP A 893 -4.39 5.53 -6.53
N GLY A 894 -3.78 4.72 -5.66
CA GLY A 894 -4.42 4.21 -4.46
C GLY A 894 -4.22 5.11 -3.23
N LEU A 895 -5.01 4.86 -2.20
CA LEU A 895 -4.92 5.57 -0.92
C LEU A 895 -3.57 5.32 -0.23
N PHE A 896 -3.10 4.07 -0.18
CA PHE A 896 -1.85 3.70 0.47
C PHE A 896 -0.63 4.25 -0.27
N SER A 897 -0.61 4.17 -1.61
CA SER A 897 0.46 4.72 -2.44
C SER A 897 0.57 6.24 -2.30
N SER A 898 -0.57 6.94 -2.26
CA SER A 898 -0.62 8.39 -2.04
C SER A 898 -0.02 8.80 -0.69
N ILE A 899 -0.47 8.17 0.41
CA ILE A 899 0.06 8.45 1.76
C ILE A 899 1.57 8.14 1.83
N MET A 900 2.00 7.02 1.26
CA MET A 900 3.41 6.65 1.25
C MET A 900 4.25 7.69 0.49
N ARG A 901 3.76 8.22 -0.63
CA ARG A 901 4.42 9.28 -1.41
C ARG A 901 4.51 10.60 -0.63
N GLU A 902 3.42 11.00 0.02
CA GLU A 902 3.39 12.21 0.87
C GLU A 902 4.41 12.12 2.00
N LEU A 903 4.41 11.01 2.74
CA LEU A 903 5.36 10.79 3.84
C LEU A 903 6.81 10.68 3.37
N ALA A 904 7.05 10.10 2.19
CA ALA A 904 8.38 10.04 1.58
C ALA A 904 8.91 11.45 1.22
N ASN A 905 8.03 12.37 0.80
CA ASN A 905 8.38 13.73 0.42
C ASN A 905 8.65 14.68 1.60
N ILE A 906 8.21 14.34 2.81
CA ILE A 906 8.51 15.15 4.02
C ILE A 906 10.03 15.18 4.27
N THR A 907 10.61 16.37 4.37
CA THR A 907 12.08 16.55 4.42
C THR A 907 12.72 16.35 5.78
N HIS A 908 11.96 16.38 6.88
CA HIS A 908 12.53 16.22 8.22
C HIS A 908 12.80 14.76 8.58
N ASP A 909 13.81 14.53 9.43
CA ASP A 909 14.25 13.19 9.86
C ASP A 909 13.44 12.58 11.02
N GLY A 910 12.34 13.22 11.41
CA GLY A 910 11.40 12.69 12.40
C GLY A 910 10.81 11.33 12.02
N PRO A 911 10.40 10.49 12.99
CA PRO A 911 9.80 9.19 12.71
C PRO A 911 8.42 9.37 12.07
N LYS A 912 8.17 8.63 11.00
CA LYS A 912 6.93 8.69 10.20
C LYS A 912 6.26 7.33 10.22
N TRP A 913 5.02 7.26 10.68
CA TRP A 913 4.31 6.00 10.87
C TRP A 913 3.10 5.91 9.96
N ILE A 914 2.96 4.75 9.31
CA ILE A 914 1.72 4.32 8.66
C ILE A 914 1.15 3.20 9.51
N LEU A 915 0.02 3.45 10.16
CA LEU A 915 -0.70 2.49 10.99
C LEU A 915 -1.80 1.82 10.16
N LEU A 916 -1.74 0.50 10.07
CA LEU A 916 -2.75 -0.35 9.45
C LEU A 916 -3.54 -1.02 10.58
N ASP A 917 -4.72 -0.47 10.88
CA ASP A 917 -5.61 -0.99 11.94
C ASP A 917 -6.70 -1.86 11.31
N GLY A 918 -6.78 -3.11 11.74
CA GLY A 918 -7.79 -4.07 11.29
C GLY A 918 -7.22 -5.46 10.95
N ASP A 919 -8.12 -6.37 10.60
CA ASP A 919 -7.74 -7.76 10.35
C ASP A 919 -6.92 -7.92 9.06
N ILE A 920 -5.95 -8.84 9.10
CA ILE A 920 -5.12 -9.19 7.95
C ILE A 920 -5.90 -10.09 6.99
N ASP A 921 -5.82 -9.77 5.70
CA ASP A 921 -6.29 -10.63 4.62
C ASP A 921 -5.11 -10.91 3.66
N PRO A 922 -4.91 -12.16 3.20
CA PRO A 922 -3.85 -12.51 2.26
C PRO A 922 -3.80 -11.64 1.00
N MET A 923 -4.95 -11.22 0.47
CA MET A 923 -5.00 -10.53 -0.83
C MET A 923 -4.29 -9.16 -0.78
N TRP A 924 -4.51 -8.36 0.27
CA TRP A 924 -3.88 -7.03 0.36
C TRP A 924 -2.51 -7.07 1.02
N ILE A 925 -2.31 -7.91 2.05
CA ILE A 925 -1.06 -7.91 2.81
C ILE A 925 0.11 -8.41 1.97
N GLU A 926 -0.15 -9.33 1.04
CA GLU A 926 0.93 -9.88 0.23
C GLU A 926 1.40 -8.90 -0.86
N SER A 927 0.58 -7.91 -1.24
CA SER A 927 1.03 -6.78 -2.07
C SER A 927 2.06 -5.90 -1.33
N LEU A 928 2.08 -5.95 0.00
CA LEU A 928 3.08 -5.27 0.84
C LEU A 928 4.35 -6.10 1.08
N ASN A 929 4.46 -7.32 0.52
CA ASN A 929 5.61 -8.19 0.76
C ASN A 929 6.95 -7.50 0.42
N THR A 930 7.02 -6.75 -0.68
CA THR A 930 8.25 -6.08 -1.10
C THR A 930 8.65 -4.93 -0.20
N VAL A 931 7.68 -4.19 0.36
CA VAL A 931 7.95 -3.09 1.29
C VAL A 931 8.25 -3.61 2.71
N MET A 932 7.62 -4.73 3.11
CA MET A 932 7.87 -5.35 4.42
C MET A 932 9.18 -6.13 4.48
N ASP A 933 9.72 -6.58 3.35
CA ASP A 933 11.03 -7.25 3.29
C ASP A 933 12.20 -6.26 3.30
N ASP A 934 13.43 -6.79 3.28
CA ASP A 934 14.67 -5.98 3.28
C ASP A 934 14.78 -5.04 2.05
N ASN A 935 14.01 -5.28 0.98
CA ASN A 935 13.97 -4.42 -0.20
C ASN A 935 13.40 -3.01 0.10
N LYS A 936 12.47 -2.87 1.07
CA LYS A 936 11.89 -1.58 1.51
C LYS A 936 11.34 -0.72 0.36
N VAL A 937 10.70 -1.35 -0.63
CA VAL A 937 10.12 -0.66 -1.79
C VAL A 937 8.72 -1.20 -2.05
N LEU A 938 7.75 -0.30 -2.17
CA LEU A 938 6.43 -0.62 -2.71
C LEU A 938 6.51 -0.64 -4.23
N THR A 939 6.05 -1.73 -4.85
CA THR A 939 6.00 -1.87 -6.30
C THR A 939 4.54 -1.90 -6.73
N LEU A 940 4.14 -0.94 -7.55
CA LEU A 940 2.78 -0.81 -8.08
C LEU A 940 2.66 -1.45 -9.46
N ALA A 941 1.44 -1.78 -9.89
CA ALA A 941 1.19 -2.34 -11.22
C ALA A 941 1.56 -1.36 -12.36
N SER A 942 1.61 -0.06 -12.07
CA SER A 942 2.17 0.98 -12.96
C SER A 942 3.69 0.89 -13.17
N ASN A 943 4.37 -0.06 -12.53
CA ASN A 943 5.82 -0.16 -12.37
C ASN A 943 6.44 0.98 -11.55
N GLU A 944 5.65 1.84 -10.92
CA GLU A 944 6.17 2.83 -9.97
C GLU A 944 6.76 2.11 -8.74
N ARG A 945 7.94 2.57 -8.34
CA ARG A 945 8.69 2.05 -7.19
C ARG A 945 8.81 3.16 -6.15
N ILE A 946 8.05 3.04 -5.06
CA ILE A 946 8.06 4.02 -3.97
C ILE A 946 8.93 3.46 -2.84
N PRO A 947 10.12 4.05 -2.58
CA PRO A 947 10.99 3.59 -1.50
C PRO A 947 10.45 3.99 -0.13
N LEU A 948 10.59 3.09 0.84
CA LEU A 948 10.34 3.36 2.25
C LEU A 948 11.60 3.99 2.85
N ASN A 949 11.54 5.29 3.15
CA ASN A 949 12.69 6.00 3.72
C ASN A 949 13.10 5.42 5.10
N PRO A 950 14.37 5.53 5.52
CA PRO A 950 14.84 4.99 6.79
C PRO A 950 14.12 5.50 8.04
N THR A 951 13.40 6.63 7.95
CA THR A 951 12.59 7.23 9.03
C THR A 951 11.14 6.75 9.06
N MET A 952 10.69 6.06 8.00
CA MET A 952 9.32 5.55 7.87
C MET A 952 9.19 4.17 8.52
N ARG A 953 8.03 3.89 9.13
CA ARG A 953 7.69 2.61 9.76
C ARG A 953 6.26 2.19 9.40
N LEU A 954 6.07 0.89 9.22
CA LEU A 954 4.77 0.25 9.05
C LEU A 954 4.37 -0.41 10.36
N LEU A 955 3.26 0.04 10.94
CA LEU A 955 2.71 -0.52 12.16
C LEU A 955 1.40 -1.22 11.83
N PHE A 956 1.17 -2.39 12.40
CA PHE A 956 -0.09 -3.11 12.23
C PHE A 956 -0.68 -3.36 13.60
N GLU A 957 -1.85 -2.76 13.86
CA GLU A 957 -2.62 -3.04 15.07
C GLU A 957 -3.62 -4.14 14.75
N ILE A 958 -3.37 -5.34 15.30
CA ILE A 958 -4.13 -6.53 14.92
C ILE A 958 -4.55 -7.36 16.14
N SER A 959 -5.70 -8.02 16.01
CA SER A 959 -6.22 -8.86 17.07
C SER A 959 -5.61 -10.26 17.06
N HIS A 960 -5.49 -10.87 15.88
CA HIS A 960 -4.95 -12.22 15.67
C HIS A 960 -4.35 -12.37 14.26
N LEU A 961 -3.59 -13.44 14.05
CA LEU A 961 -2.84 -13.73 12.81
C LEU A 961 -3.34 -14.99 12.07
N ARG A 962 -4.56 -15.46 12.36
CA ARG A 962 -5.09 -16.74 11.83
C ARG A 962 -5.13 -16.82 10.31
N THR A 963 -5.41 -15.70 9.65
CA THR A 963 -5.50 -15.57 8.18
C THR A 963 -4.17 -15.16 7.57
N ALA A 964 -3.16 -14.78 8.37
CA ALA A 964 -1.86 -14.40 7.87
C ALA A 964 -1.04 -15.65 7.55
N THR A 965 -0.31 -15.61 6.44
CA THR A 965 0.62 -16.70 6.11
C THR A 965 1.86 -16.61 7.00
N PRO A 966 2.52 -17.74 7.34
CA PRO A 966 3.78 -17.71 8.08
C PRO A 966 4.86 -16.85 7.41
N ALA A 967 4.82 -16.76 6.08
CA ALA A 967 5.69 -15.89 5.30
C ALA A 967 5.51 -14.42 5.66
N THR A 968 4.27 -13.96 5.79
CA THR A 968 3.91 -12.59 6.20
C THR A 968 4.37 -12.30 7.63
N VAL A 969 4.13 -13.23 8.55
CA VAL A 969 4.54 -13.10 9.97
C VAL A 969 6.05 -12.93 10.08
N SER A 970 6.84 -13.68 9.31
CA SER A 970 8.32 -13.60 9.34
C SER A 970 8.92 -12.27 8.88
N ARG A 971 8.13 -11.41 8.21
CA ARG A 971 8.58 -10.12 7.67
C ARG A 971 8.46 -8.98 8.68
N ALA A 972 7.65 -9.15 9.74
CA ALA A 972 7.44 -8.13 10.76
C ALA A 972 8.04 -8.52 12.11
N GLY A 973 8.43 -7.52 12.91
CA GLY A 973 8.64 -7.71 14.35
C GLY A 973 7.29 -7.94 15.05
N ILE A 974 7.26 -8.70 16.14
CA ILE A 974 6.02 -9.03 16.84
C ILE A 974 6.12 -8.52 18.27
N LEU A 975 5.18 -7.66 18.64
CA LEU A 975 4.94 -7.24 20.01
C LEU A 975 3.61 -7.85 20.46
N TYR A 976 3.67 -8.86 21.31
CA TYR A 976 2.49 -9.46 21.90
C TYR A 976 2.14 -8.75 23.22
N ILE A 977 0.90 -8.28 23.34
CA ILE A 977 0.38 -7.64 24.54
C ILE A 977 -0.60 -8.61 25.20
N ASN A 978 -0.22 -9.17 26.35
CA ASN A 978 -1.06 -10.15 27.03
C ASN A 978 -2.29 -9.45 27.63
N PRO A 979 -3.48 -10.06 27.58
CA PRO A 979 -4.66 -9.54 28.28
C PRO A 979 -4.46 -9.40 29.79
N ALA A 980 -3.63 -10.27 30.39
CA ALA A 980 -3.32 -10.24 31.82
C ALA A 980 -2.40 -9.08 32.22
N ASP A 981 -1.64 -8.49 31.28
CA ASP A 981 -0.65 -7.44 31.60
C ASP A 981 -1.31 -6.13 32.05
N LEU A 982 -2.51 -5.82 31.55
CA LEU A 982 -3.24 -4.59 31.87
C LEU A 982 -4.07 -4.74 33.15
N GLY A 983 -4.72 -5.90 33.37
CA GLY A 983 -5.66 -6.08 34.48
C GLY A 983 -6.84 -5.09 34.47
N TRP A 984 -7.66 -5.08 35.51
CA TRP A 984 -8.86 -4.21 35.58
C TRP A 984 -8.58 -2.81 36.15
N SER A 985 -7.53 -2.67 36.98
CA SER A 985 -7.27 -1.46 37.78
C SER A 985 -6.83 -0.23 36.95
N PRO A 986 -5.91 -0.33 35.98
CA PRO A 986 -5.39 0.86 35.29
C PRO A 986 -6.44 1.63 34.48
N PRO A 987 -7.35 0.99 33.71
CA PRO A 987 -8.43 1.69 33.02
C PRO A 987 -9.39 2.39 33.98
N VAL A 988 -9.74 1.75 35.10
CA VAL A 988 -10.64 2.31 36.12
C VAL A 988 -9.97 3.48 36.83
N SER A 989 -8.71 3.34 37.25
CA SER A 989 -7.95 4.40 37.92
C SER A 989 -7.80 5.63 37.02
N SER A 990 -7.48 5.43 35.74
CA SER A 990 -7.43 6.51 34.75
C SER A 990 -8.79 7.19 34.55
N TRP A 991 -9.89 6.45 34.68
CA TRP A 991 -11.24 7.00 34.59
C TRP A 991 -11.62 7.80 35.85
N ILE A 992 -11.30 7.28 37.04
CA ILE A 992 -11.52 7.95 38.32
C ILE A 992 -10.75 9.28 38.38
N GLU A 993 -9.50 9.31 37.91
CA GLU A 993 -8.68 10.54 37.88
C GLU A 993 -9.25 11.65 36.98
N LYS A 994 -10.14 11.34 36.03
CA LYS A 994 -10.83 12.36 35.22
C LYS A 994 -11.90 13.12 36.00
N ARG A 995 -12.43 12.55 37.09
CA ARG A 995 -13.42 13.18 37.97
C ARG A 995 -12.80 14.34 38.72
N GLU A 996 -13.52 15.42 38.98
CA GLU A 996 -12.94 16.60 39.66
C GLU A 996 -12.95 16.46 41.20
N MET A 997 -13.95 15.76 41.74
CA MET A 997 -14.22 15.69 43.18
C MET A 997 -13.41 14.60 43.88
N GLN A 998 -12.64 14.99 44.90
CA GLN A 998 -11.73 14.07 45.61
C GLN A 998 -12.47 13.03 46.48
N THR A 999 -13.61 13.39 47.06
CA THR A 999 -14.48 12.48 47.84
C THR A 999 -15.09 11.40 46.96
N GLU A 1000 -15.64 11.80 45.81
CA GLU A 1000 -16.16 10.88 44.78
C GLU A 1000 -15.09 9.87 44.35
N ARG A 1001 -13.87 10.35 44.07
CA ARG A 1001 -12.74 9.48 43.70
C ARG A 1001 -12.44 8.43 44.76
N ALA A 1002 -12.39 8.83 46.04
CA ALA A 1002 -12.10 7.92 47.14
C ALA A 1002 -13.19 6.84 47.29
N ASN A 1003 -14.47 7.25 47.26
CA ASN A 1003 -15.60 6.33 47.37
C ASN A 1003 -15.67 5.35 46.19
N LEU A 1004 -15.51 5.85 44.95
CA LEU A 1004 -15.48 5.00 43.76
C LEU A 1004 -14.34 3.97 43.82
N THR A 1005 -13.14 4.38 44.25
CA THR A 1005 -11.99 3.47 44.40
C THR A 1005 -12.33 2.30 45.33
N ILE A 1006 -12.90 2.59 46.50
CA ILE A 1006 -13.32 1.57 47.48
C ILE A 1006 -14.38 0.63 46.90
N LEU A 1007 -15.36 1.17 46.16
CA LEU A 1007 -16.42 0.37 45.54
C LEU A 1007 -15.88 -0.55 44.44
N PHE A 1008 -15.00 -0.05 43.57
CA PHE A 1008 -14.40 -0.85 42.52
C PHE A 1008 -13.53 -1.97 43.10
N ASP A 1009 -12.67 -1.68 44.08
CA ASP A 1009 -11.83 -2.69 44.76
C ASP A 1009 -12.68 -3.79 45.41
N LYS A 1010 -13.80 -3.42 46.05
CA LYS A 1010 -14.66 -4.36 46.76
C LYS A 1010 -15.48 -5.26 45.83
N TYR A 1011 -16.08 -4.69 44.78
CA TYR A 1011 -17.08 -5.40 43.98
C TYR A 1011 -16.53 -5.98 42.67
N LEU A 1012 -15.65 -5.25 41.96
CA LEU A 1012 -15.28 -5.62 40.60
C LEU A 1012 -14.51 -6.95 40.51
N PRO A 1013 -13.47 -7.22 41.33
CA PRO A 1013 -12.73 -8.48 41.27
C PRO A 1013 -13.63 -9.69 41.57
N ALA A 1014 -14.44 -9.61 42.64
CA ALA A 1014 -15.33 -10.69 43.05
C ALA A 1014 -16.41 -11.00 41.99
N CYS A 1015 -16.95 -9.96 41.36
CA CYS A 1015 -17.91 -10.11 40.25
C CYS A 1015 -17.25 -10.76 39.02
N LEU A 1016 -16.05 -10.32 38.63
CA LEU A 1016 -15.31 -10.90 37.50
C LEU A 1016 -14.98 -12.37 37.74
N ASP A 1017 -14.51 -12.75 38.93
CA ASP A 1017 -14.21 -14.15 39.26
C ASP A 1017 -15.47 -15.03 39.30
N THR A 1018 -16.58 -14.49 39.82
CA THR A 1018 -17.87 -15.20 39.78
C THR A 1018 -18.34 -15.41 38.34
N LEU A 1019 -18.17 -14.42 37.47
CA LEU A 1019 -18.49 -14.52 36.04
C LEU A 1019 -17.60 -15.55 35.32
N ARG A 1020 -16.34 -15.72 35.73
CA ARG A 1020 -15.44 -16.74 35.17
C ARG A 1020 -15.80 -18.15 35.63
N ALA A 1021 -16.10 -18.33 36.92
CA ALA A 1021 -16.24 -19.65 37.53
C ALA A 1021 -17.67 -20.22 37.50
N ARG A 1022 -18.70 -19.38 37.67
CA ARG A 1022 -20.09 -19.84 37.87
C ARG A 1022 -20.98 -19.72 36.64
N PHE A 1023 -20.67 -18.82 35.72
CA PHE A 1023 -21.52 -18.53 34.57
C PHE A 1023 -20.86 -18.96 33.26
N LYS A 1024 -21.64 -19.54 32.35
CA LYS A 1024 -21.20 -19.84 31.00
C LYS A 1024 -21.72 -18.77 30.05
N LYS A 1025 -20.82 -18.10 29.34
CA LYS A 1025 -21.18 -17.10 28.33
C LYS A 1025 -21.52 -17.77 27.00
N ILE A 1026 -22.55 -17.29 26.31
CA ILE A 1026 -22.88 -17.72 24.93
C ILE A 1026 -21.96 -17.01 23.93
N ILE A 1027 -21.71 -15.72 24.15
CA ILE A 1027 -20.84 -14.88 23.33
C ILE A 1027 -19.61 -14.50 24.18
N PRO A 1028 -18.38 -14.67 23.66
CA PRO A 1028 -17.18 -14.25 24.37
C PRO A 1028 -17.10 -12.71 24.37
N ILE A 1029 -17.26 -12.11 25.55
CA ILE A 1029 -17.11 -10.66 25.75
C ILE A 1029 -15.80 -10.41 26.49
N PRO A 1030 -14.89 -9.57 25.95
CA PRO A 1030 -13.66 -9.17 26.63
C PRO A 1030 -13.95 -8.54 27.98
N GLU A 1031 -13.14 -8.85 28.98
CA GLU A 1031 -13.33 -8.31 30.34
C GLU A 1031 -13.25 -6.79 30.38
N GLN A 1032 -12.33 -6.23 29.61
CA GLN A 1032 -12.15 -4.78 29.49
C GLN A 1032 -13.39 -4.08 28.91
N SER A 1033 -14.10 -4.73 27.98
CA SER A 1033 -15.35 -4.17 27.45
C SER A 1033 -16.44 -4.11 28.51
N MET A 1034 -16.50 -5.09 29.42
CA MET A 1034 -17.45 -5.06 30.55
C MET A 1034 -17.09 -3.93 31.54
N ILE A 1035 -15.81 -3.74 31.81
CA ILE A 1035 -15.31 -2.67 32.69
C ILE A 1035 -15.57 -1.29 32.09
N GLN A 1036 -15.28 -1.10 30.81
CA GLN A 1036 -15.57 0.14 30.09
C GLN A 1036 -17.06 0.44 30.05
N MET A 1037 -17.91 -0.57 29.81
CA MET A 1037 -19.36 -0.43 29.86
C MET A 1037 -19.82 0.00 31.25
N LEU A 1038 -19.29 -0.59 32.32
CA LEU A 1038 -19.60 -0.18 33.69
C LEU A 1038 -19.20 1.28 33.94
N CYS A 1039 -18.00 1.69 33.53
CA CYS A 1039 -17.55 3.08 33.66
C CYS A 1039 -18.46 4.04 32.88
N HIS A 1040 -18.87 3.66 31.66
CA HIS A 1040 -19.76 4.48 30.83
C HIS A 1040 -21.18 4.58 31.40
N LEU A 1041 -21.72 3.48 31.94
CA LEU A 1041 -23.00 3.50 32.64
C LEU A 1041 -22.94 4.41 33.87
N LEU A 1042 -21.82 4.38 34.61
CA LEU A 1042 -21.59 5.29 35.73
C LEU A 1042 -21.42 6.74 35.26
N GLU A 1043 -20.84 7.03 34.09
CA GLU A 1043 -20.85 8.38 33.52
C GLU A 1043 -22.26 8.91 33.29
N CYS A 1044 -23.17 8.06 32.79
CA CYS A 1044 -24.56 8.44 32.57
C CYS A 1044 -25.36 8.65 33.87
N LEU A 1045 -24.95 8.01 34.98
CA LEU A 1045 -25.64 8.06 36.27
C LEU A 1045 -25.03 9.06 37.27
N LEU A 1046 -23.73 9.35 37.14
CA LEU A 1046 -23.02 10.29 38.01
C LEU A 1046 -23.03 11.69 37.36
N THR A 1047 -24.22 12.27 37.27
CA THR A 1047 -24.44 13.64 36.80
C THR A 1047 -24.30 14.65 37.95
N GLU A 1048 -24.11 15.93 37.63
CA GLU A 1048 -24.06 17.00 38.66
C GLU A 1048 -25.36 17.09 39.48
N GLU A 1049 -26.50 16.65 38.92
CA GLU A 1049 -27.79 16.62 39.61
C GLU A 1049 -27.88 15.48 40.63
N ASP A 1050 -27.32 14.31 40.28
CA ASP A 1050 -27.39 13.09 41.09
C ASP A 1050 -26.30 13.02 42.17
N VAL A 1051 -25.16 13.69 41.95
CA VAL A 1051 -24.03 13.73 42.88
C VAL A 1051 -23.62 15.17 43.17
N PRO A 1052 -24.37 15.89 44.02
CA PRO A 1052 -24.02 17.24 44.44
C PRO A 1052 -22.67 17.28 45.17
N ALA A 1053 -22.00 18.43 45.19
CA ALA A 1053 -20.68 18.56 45.78
C ALA A 1053 -20.58 18.22 47.29
N ASP A 1054 -21.72 18.27 47.98
CA ASP A 1054 -21.86 17.97 49.40
C ASP A 1054 -22.29 16.51 49.68
N CYS A 1055 -22.37 15.66 48.64
CA CYS A 1055 -22.72 14.25 48.79
C CYS A 1055 -21.52 13.47 49.38
N PRO A 1056 -21.69 12.71 50.48
CA PRO A 1056 -20.59 12.06 51.20
C PRO A 1056 -19.89 10.95 50.43
#